data_AF-A0A536LS54-F1
#
_entry.id   AF-A0A536LS54-F1
#
_cell.length_a   1.000
_cell.length_b   1.000
_cell.length_c   1.000
_cell.angle_alpha   90.00
_cell.angle_beta   90.00
_cell.angle_gamma   90.00
#
_symmetry.space_group_name_H-M   'P 1'
#
loop_
_entity.id
_entity.type
_entity.pdbx_description
1 polymer ?
#
loop_
_entity_poly.entity_id
_entity_poly.type
_entity_poly.pdbx_seq_one_letter_code
_entity_poly.pdbx_strand_id
1 'polypeptide(L)'
;MSRRYRPFDPFDRGPGPFDARRDFRMPQVPRRFWGGVALFALAVLVFVLASPIVAFITELQWYDALGLRDVYTTRLLLQWSIALGSLLVAFAYLAVNVGIALRIRAGPGLRAVGIRRSVLRSTTGWISLGAAAVIAILLAAGASSQWQSLALFLHSTPTGTTDPVLGQDISFYLLTLPFLRAATNWSLGLDFLSILLIGAVYSWRGDSFDFRPTPSSLAHVSVLIAVFAVTLSVSAWLGRYDLLFAHNSSVVWGAAYTDVNARLPLYTFQAGVGIVLAAALLTNAWLRRLWIPVAAAGVWIGISIVGQAYPAVVQGVSATPNAGTYELPYIAREIDYTRRAYGLSDVKGNTSFTGDQPLTPQDVQNDQVTVNNLRLWDYGPLKDTYQQQQAIRTYYTFNDIDLDRYTVNGQYQQLEISAREFDFSRLPASAQNWVNERLNYTHGYGVAASPVNAVVGEGLPDYVVHDLPPAGSIPITQPAIYFGELSPSGLDYVLAPSSSREFDYAQGSQDVFTSYTGKHGVPMNGVNRALWSLKLSDFSLLVSGQVTDKTLMLYRRNIRDRVQELAPFLSIDSDPYIVIVGGRLYWIVDAYTTASTYPYSQAQVFQSNDINYMRNSVKVVIDAYEGNPIFYVVDPKDPLIKAYRATFPSMFQSMDAMPQGIRDHIRVPLDLFDVQVQIYATYHMTDPKVFFSREDVWDVPTAQTSPGSQPLPVQPYYVLFRLPGEPSPEFLLIMPFTPHGKTNLVSWLAARSDGSNYGQYVSYVLPKDRVIFGPQQVASRINQDPTISRDFTLLHSTGSQVQQGNLLVVPIGNSFLYFEPVYLRATTATGIPELKKVILADQTNVVYANTLQEAIQQLVGTSTAPPPTNQPPPIVTPAVLTQITDLVTQANQHYKAAYDALKRGDFATYANEMAAVGDILQKLQALTGTTSTPTGSPSPSASPRPSASP
;
A
#
# COMPACT_ATOMS: atom_id res chain seq x y z
N MET A 1 46.56 0.87 90.76
CA MET A 1 47.63 1.89 90.90
C MET A 1 48.56 1.81 89.70
N SER A 2 48.60 2.86 88.87
CA SER A 2 49.81 3.40 88.21
C SER A 2 49.36 4.38 87.12
N ARG A 3 49.45 5.68 87.43
CA ARG A 3 49.36 6.76 86.45
C ARG A 3 50.64 6.76 85.61
N ARG A 4 50.53 6.99 84.30
CA ARG A 4 51.62 7.58 83.50
C ARG A 4 51.10 8.79 82.73
N TYR A 5 51.82 9.87 82.95
CA TYR A 5 51.70 11.20 82.37
C TYR A 5 52.42 11.25 81.02
N ARG A 6 51.94 12.06 80.06
CA ARG A 6 52.72 12.68 78.97
C ARG A 6 51.89 13.81 78.30
N PRO A 7 52.53 14.77 77.61
CA PRO A 7 52.45 16.18 77.95
C PRO A 7 51.81 17.07 76.86
N PHE A 8 51.60 18.32 77.27
CA PHE A 8 51.13 19.51 76.56
C PHE A 8 51.73 19.73 75.15
N ASP A 9 50.88 19.98 74.16
CA ASP A 9 51.25 20.44 72.81
C ASP A 9 50.78 21.92 72.63
N PRO A 10 51.65 22.89 72.30
CA PRO A 10 51.33 24.33 72.29
C PRO A 10 50.66 24.85 71.01
N PHE A 11 50.12 23.98 70.14
CA PHE A 11 49.50 24.39 68.86
C PHE A 11 48.01 24.09 68.74
N ASP A 12 47.29 24.06 69.87
CA ASP A 12 45.82 24.02 69.91
C ASP A 12 45.24 25.34 69.36
N ARG A 13 45.18 25.45 68.02
CA ARG A 13 44.46 26.49 67.31
C ARG A 13 42.98 26.12 67.32
N GLY A 14 42.21 26.84 68.13
CA GLY A 14 40.75 26.72 68.16
C GLY A 14 40.13 26.89 66.77
N PRO A 15 38.99 26.23 66.49
CA PRO A 15 38.31 26.37 65.21
C PRO A 15 37.69 27.77 65.07
N GLY A 16 37.99 28.44 63.96
CA GLY A 16 37.38 29.72 63.57
C GLY A 16 35.90 29.58 63.19
N PRO A 17 35.16 30.70 63.06
CA PRO A 17 33.70 30.70 63.01
C PRO A 17 33.08 30.31 61.64
N PHE A 18 33.76 29.52 60.81
CA PHE A 18 33.28 29.12 59.48
C PHE A 18 33.37 27.63 59.17
N ASP A 19 33.23 26.75 60.17
CA ASP A 19 33.00 25.32 59.94
C ASP A 19 31.66 24.87 60.53
N ALA A 20 30.61 25.01 59.73
CA ALA A 20 29.37 24.27 59.89
C ALA A 20 29.13 23.43 58.62
N ARG A 21 30.01 22.46 58.35
CA ARG A 21 29.59 21.28 57.59
C ARG A 21 28.64 20.50 58.49
N ARG A 22 27.35 20.85 58.42
CA ARG A 22 26.28 19.95 58.88
C ARG A 22 26.46 18.65 58.13
N ASP A 23 26.89 17.60 58.83
CA ASP A 23 26.81 16.24 58.34
C ASP A 23 25.38 15.98 57.88
N PHE A 24 25.17 15.87 56.57
CA PHE A 24 23.93 15.38 55.99
C PHE A 24 23.82 13.89 56.36
N ARG A 25 23.31 13.61 57.56
CA ARG A 25 22.91 12.25 57.95
C ARG A 25 21.71 11.88 57.10
N MET A 26 21.94 11.10 56.03
CA MET A 26 20.84 10.49 55.30
C MET A 26 19.97 9.71 56.28
N PRO A 27 18.64 9.92 56.30
CA PRO A 27 17.75 9.18 57.18
C PRO A 27 17.92 7.68 56.91
N GLN A 28 18.18 6.90 57.97
CA GLN A 28 18.25 5.44 57.85
C GLN A 28 16.86 4.93 57.50
N VAL A 29 16.66 4.60 56.23
CA VAL A 29 15.38 4.13 55.73
C VAL A 29 15.05 2.79 56.40
N PRO A 30 13.91 2.64 57.10
CA PRO A 30 13.62 1.47 57.92
C PRO A 30 13.60 0.18 57.08
N ARG A 31 14.02 -0.96 57.64
CA ARG A 31 14.03 -2.27 56.94
C ARG A 31 12.69 -2.64 56.28
N ARG A 32 11.56 -2.13 56.79
CA ARG A 32 10.21 -2.28 56.21
C ARG A 32 10.04 -1.55 54.88
N PHE A 33 10.74 -0.42 54.66
CA PHE A 33 10.78 0.27 53.37
C PHE A 33 11.51 -0.59 52.32
N TRP A 34 12.66 -1.16 52.66
CA TRP A 34 13.37 -2.09 51.77
C TRP A 34 12.59 -3.38 51.50
N GLY A 35 11.81 -3.88 52.47
CA GLY A 35 10.85 -4.96 52.26
C GLY A 35 9.73 -4.59 51.28
N GLY A 36 9.15 -3.39 51.41
CA GLY A 36 8.16 -2.85 50.46
C GLY A 36 8.73 -2.62 49.06
N VAL A 37 9.96 -2.07 48.97
CA VAL A 37 10.68 -1.89 47.69
C VAL A 37 11.01 -3.24 47.05
N ALA A 38 11.41 -4.26 47.82
CA ALA A 38 11.66 -5.59 47.28
C ALA A 38 10.37 -6.25 46.77
N LEU A 39 9.24 -6.07 47.46
CA LEU A 39 7.95 -6.62 47.06
C LEU A 39 7.37 -5.89 45.85
N PHE A 40 7.53 -4.56 45.78
CA PHE A 40 7.21 -3.76 44.61
C PHE A 40 8.11 -4.15 43.42
N ALA A 41 9.42 -4.29 43.63
CA ALA A 41 10.36 -4.74 42.60
C ALA A 41 10.04 -6.16 42.12
N LEU A 42 9.63 -7.06 43.01
CA LEU A 42 9.17 -8.40 42.66
C LEU A 42 7.87 -8.36 41.86
N ALA A 43 6.91 -7.51 42.24
CA ALA A 43 5.66 -7.34 41.50
C ALA A 43 5.90 -6.75 40.10
N VAL A 44 6.77 -5.74 39.99
CA VAL A 44 7.22 -5.17 38.71
C VAL A 44 7.95 -6.25 37.89
N LEU A 45 8.82 -7.04 38.49
CA LEU A 45 9.54 -8.12 37.82
C LEU A 45 8.57 -9.19 37.29
N VAL A 46 7.61 -9.62 38.11
CA VAL A 46 6.57 -10.58 37.71
C VAL A 46 5.72 -9.99 36.57
N PHE A 47 5.33 -8.72 36.65
CA PHE A 47 4.55 -8.06 35.61
C PHE A 47 5.33 -7.95 34.28
N VAL A 48 6.61 -7.55 34.36
CA VAL A 48 7.50 -7.45 33.20
C VAL A 48 7.77 -8.82 32.58
N LEU A 49 7.90 -9.88 33.38
CA LEU A 49 8.13 -11.24 32.88
C LEU A 49 6.84 -11.92 32.39
N ALA A 50 5.68 -11.56 32.94
CA ALA A 50 4.39 -12.13 32.54
C ALA A 50 3.95 -11.64 31.16
N SER A 51 4.21 -10.36 30.82
CA SER A 51 3.75 -9.77 29.56
C SER A 51 4.25 -10.52 28.31
N PRO A 52 5.55 -10.86 28.15
CA PRO A 52 6.02 -11.66 27.01
C PRO A 52 5.40 -13.06 26.93
N ILE A 53 5.14 -13.69 28.08
CA ILE A 53 4.52 -15.03 28.16
C ILE A 53 3.06 -14.95 27.72
N VAL A 54 2.31 -13.96 28.24
CA VAL A 54 0.93 -13.71 27.83
C VAL A 54 0.88 -13.44 26.33
N ALA A 55 1.73 -12.54 25.83
CA ALA A 55 1.81 -12.23 24.41
C ALA A 55 2.08 -13.49 23.57
N PHE A 56 3.09 -14.28 23.94
CA PHE A 56 3.42 -15.54 23.24
C PHE A 56 2.22 -16.49 23.18
N ILE A 57 1.52 -16.72 24.31
CA ILE A 57 0.38 -17.64 24.34
C ILE A 57 -0.78 -17.10 23.51
N THR A 58 -1.12 -15.81 23.66
CA THR A 58 -2.24 -15.21 22.91
C THR A 58 -1.99 -15.19 21.41
N GLU A 59 -0.75 -14.87 20.97
CA GLU A 59 -0.41 -14.92 19.55
C GLU A 59 -0.44 -16.36 19.03
N LEU A 60 0.12 -17.32 19.78
CA LEU A 60 0.04 -18.74 19.41
C LEU A 60 -1.40 -19.22 19.24
N GLN A 61 -2.30 -18.82 20.14
CA GLN A 61 -3.73 -19.13 20.05
C GLN A 61 -4.38 -18.54 18.80
N TRP A 62 -4.03 -17.31 18.44
CA TRP A 62 -4.57 -16.65 17.24
C TRP A 62 -4.09 -17.35 15.96
N TYR A 63 -2.80 -17.68 15.86
CA TYR A 63 -2.29 -18.45 14.71
C TYR A 63 -2.89 -19.86 14.64
N ASP A 64 -3.08 -20.54 15.77
CA ASP A 64 -3.70 -21.87 15.84
C ASP A 64 -5.17 -21.83 15.40
N ALA A 65 -5.91 -20.79 15.76
CA ALA A 65 -7.29 -20.58 15.32
C ALA A 65 -7.44 -20.41 13.79
N LEU A 66 -6.35 -20.06 13.09
CA LEU A 66 -6.28 -19.95 11.63
C LEU A 66 -5.60 -21.17 10.98
N GLY A 67 -5.21 -22.19 11.76
CA GLY A 67 -4.45 -23.34 11.26
C GLY A 67 -3.00 -23.03 10.87
N LEU A 68 -2.48 -21.86 11.27
CA LEU A 68 -1.14 -21.36 10.94
C LEU A 68 -0.17 -21.40 12.13
N ARG A 69 -0.45 -22.23 13.15
CA ARG A 69 0.40 -22.40 14.33
C ARG A 69 1.87 -22.61 13.99
N ASP A 70 2.15 -23.44 12.99
CA ASP A 70 3.51 -23.77 12.56
C ASP A 70 4.25 -22.57 11.97
N VAL A 71 3.55 -21.60 11.37
CA VAL A 71 4.17 -20.37 10.85
C VAL A 71 4.73 -19.54 12.00
N TYR A 72 3.95 -19.35 13.05
CA TYR A 72 4.38 -18.60 14.23
C TYR A 72 5.52 -19.29 14.96
N THR A 73 5.41 -20.60 15.21
CA THR A 73 6.46 -21.34 15.92
C THR A 73 7.75 -21.41 15.12
N THR A 74 7.68 -21.56 13.79
CA THR A 74 8.87 -21.55 12.91
C THR A 74 9.52 -20.18 12.88
N ARG A 75 8.74 -19.10 12.71
CA ARG A 75 9.24 -17.72 12.79
C ARG A 75 9.95 -17.46 14.11
N LEU A 76 9.33 -17.86 15.21
CA LEU A 76 9.86 -17.68 16.56
C LEU A 76 11.11 -18.53 16.80
N LEU A 77 11.13 -19.78 16.32
CA LEU A 77 12.30 -20.66 16.39
C LEU A 77 13.49 -20.03 15.66
N LEU A 78 13.29 -19.47 14.46
CA LEU A 78 14.34 -18.78 13.71
C LEU A 78 14.87 -17.56 14.49
N GLN A 79 13.97 -16.70 15.00
CA GLN A 79 14.33 -15.55 15.82
C GLN A 79 15.14 -15.95 17.08
N TRP A 80 14.68 -16.96 17.82
CA TRP A 80 15.42 -17.43 19.00
C TRP A 80 16.72 -18.14 18.64
N SER A 81 16.78 -18.90 17.54
CA SER A 81 17.99 -19.61 17.14
C SER A 81 19.13 -18.64 16.85
N ILE A 82 18.85 -17.56 16.11
CA ILE A 82 19.85 -16.54 15.80
C ILE A 82 20.17 -15.66 17.01
N ALA A 83 19.16 -15.30 17.82
CA ALA A 83 19.36 -14.52 19.04
C ALA A 83 20.21 -15.29 20.07
N LEU A 84 19.87 -16.56 20.34
CA LEU A 84 20.59 -17.41 21.29
C LEU A 84 21.99 -17.75 20.77
N GLY A 85 22.12 -18.08 19.48
CA GLY A 85 23.41 -18.29 18.84
C GLY A 85 24.33 -17.06 18.98
N SER A 86 23.80 -15.88 18.64
CA SER A 86 24.49 -14.60 18.84
C SER A 86 24.87 -14.36 20.30
N LEU A 87 23.93 -14.54 21.24
CA LEU A 87 24.15 -14.32 22.67
C LEU A 87 25.29 -15.19 23.19
N LEU A 88 25.25 -16.49 22.88
CA LEU A 88 26.24 -17.47 23.34
C LEU A 88 27.62 -17.17 22.76
N VAL A 89 27.70 -16.91 21.45
CA VAL A 89 28.97 -16.60 20.78
C VAL A 89 29.55 -15.29 21.30
N ALA A 90 28.75 -14.21 21.35
CA ALA A 90 29.21 -12.90 21.83
C ALA A 90 29.62 -12.95 23.31
N PHE A 91 28.80 -13.55 24.18
CA PHE A 91 29.12 -13.62 25.60
C PHE A 91 30.35 -14.49 25.85
N ALA A 92 30.47 -15.66 25.20
CA ALA A 92 31.64 -16.52 25.35
C ALA A 92 32.92 -15.79 24.88
N TYR A 93 32.87 -15.14 23.72
CA TYR A 93 33.98 -14.36 23.18
C TYR A 93 34.40 -13.23 24.14
N LEU A 94 33.45 -12.42 24.63
CA LEU A 94 33.74 -11.33 25.55
C LEU A 94 34.22 -11.84 26.92
N ALA A 95 33.60 -12.89 27.48
CA ALA A 95 33.97 -13.44 28.78
C ALA A 95 35.38 -14.04 28.77
N VAL A 96 35.78 -14.71 27.69
CA VAL A 96 37.15 -15.22 27.50
C VAL A 96 38.13 -14.05 27.51
N ASN A 97 37.86 -12.99 26.72
CA ASN A 97 38.74 -11.82 26.63
C ASN A 97 38.80 -11.02 27.95
N VAL A 98 37.68 -10.87 28.66
CA VAL A 98 37.64 -10.27 30.02
C VAL A 98 38.48 -11.10 30.98
N GLY A 99 38.35 -12.43 30.94
CA GLY A 99 39.16 -13.35 31.75
C GLY A 99 40.66 -13.21 31.49
N ILE A 100 41.07 -13.09 30.23
CA ILE A 100 42.46 -12.84 29.83
C ILE A 100 42.93 -11.47 30.34
N ALA A 101 42.15 -10.41 30.14
CA ALA A 101 42.49 -9.05 30.53
C ALA A 101 42.70 -8.92 32.06
N LEU A 102 41.79 -9.50 32.84
CA LEU A 102 41.88 -9.56 34.29
C LEU A 102 43.13 -10.33 34.76
N ARG A 103 43.43 -11.49 34.15
CA ARG A 103 44.64 -12.27 34.47
C ARG A 103 45.92 -11.48 34.19
N ILE A 104 45.97 -10.74 33.08
CA ILE A 104 47.11 -9.89 32.72
C ILE A 104 47.26 -8.72 33.72
N ARG A 105 46.15 -8.09 34.13
CA ARG A 105 46.12 -7.00 35.12
C ARG A 105 46.64 -7.43 36.50
N ALA A 106 46.38 -8.66 36.93
CA ALA A 106 46.76 -9.16 38.25
C ALA A 106 48.29 -9.36 38.43
N GLY A 107 49.06 -9.47 37.34
CA GLY A 107 50.52 -9.55 37.35
C GLY A 107 51.14 -10.81 38.02
N PRO A 108 52.45 -11.07 37.84
CA PRO A 108 53.16 -12.18 38.50
C PRO A 108 53.42 -11.95 40.00
N GLY A 109 53.54 -10.68 40.43
CA GLY A 109 54.01 -10.30 41.77
C GLY A 109 53.10 -10.71 42.94
N LEU A 110 51.77 -10.74 42.74
CA LEU A 110 50.82 -11.19 43.76
C LEU A 110 50.81 -12.72 43.95
N ARG A 111 51.24 -13.48 42.92
CA ARG A 111 51.37 -14.94 42.98
C ARG A 111 52.65 -15.38 43.69
N ALA A 112 53.73 -14.62 43.56
CA ALA A 112 55.00 -14.85 44.25
C ALA A 112 54.89 -14.71 45.78
N VAL A 113 53.89 -13.98 46.28
CA VAL A 113 53.61 -13.76 47.71
C VAL A 113 52.45 -14.64 48.23
N GLY A 114 52.00 -15.65 47.46
CA GLY A 114 51.01 -16.64 47.91
C GLY A 114 49.55 -16.17 48.01
N ILE A 115 49.23 -14.93 47.62
CA ILE A 115 47.88 -14.38 47.67
C ILE A 115 47.08 -14.84 46.44
N ARG A 116 46.33 -15.94 46.56
CA ARG A 116 45.37 -16.40 45.54
C ARG A 116 44.09 -15.55 45.59
N ARG A 117 44.10 -14.33 45.07
CA ARG A 117 42.85 -13.59 44.78
C ARG A 117 42.19 -14.18 43.54
N SER A 118 40.94 -14.61 43.65
CA SER A 118 40.12 -15.00 42.51
C SER A 118 39.82 -13.76 41.67
N VAL A 119 40.60 -13.55 40.61
CA VAL A 119 40.57 -12.32 39.79
C VAL A 119 39.18 -12.06 39.17
N LEU A 120 38.44 -13.13 38.86
CA LEU A 120 37.07 -13.08 38.36
C LEU A 120 36.03 -12.66 39.42
N ARG A 121 36.27 -12.92 40.71
CA ARG A 121 35.35 -12.50 41.81
C ARG A 121 35.65 -11.11 42.35
N SER A 122 36.51 -10.34 41.66
CA SER A 122 36.73 -8.93 42.00
C SER A 122 35.55 -8.07 41.54
N THR A 123 35.35 -6.90 42.16
CA THR A 123 34.31 -5.94 41.74
C THR A 123 34.44 -5.57 40.26
N THR A 124 35.67 -5.33 39.79
CA THR A 124 35.94 -5.11 38.35
C THR A 124 35.55 -6.32 37.51
N GLY A 125 35.85 -7.54 37.97
CA GLY A 125 35.51 -8.76 37.23
C GLY A 125 34.00 -8.96 37.04
N TRP A 126 33.21 -8.75 38.09
CA TRP A 126 31.75 -8.81 38.02
C TRP A 126 31.16 -7.70 37.14
N ILE A 127 31.68 -6.47 37.25
CA ILE A 127 31.22 -5.35 36.42
C ILE A 127 31.56 -5.59 34.94
N SER A 128 32.77 -6.07 34.63
CA SER A 128 33.18 -6.38 33.25
C SER A 128 32.41 -7.55 32.64
N LEU A 129 32.11 -8.59 33.42
CA LEU A 129 31.25 -9.69 32.97
C LEU A 129 29.79 -9.25 32.81
N GLY A 130 29.30 -8.37 33.69
CA GLY A 130 27.98 -7.75 33.55
C GLY A 130 27.90 -6.89 32.29
N ALA A 131 28.91 -6.07 32.02
CA ALA A 131 29.00 -5.28 30.78
C ALA A 131 29.09 -6.18 29.53
N ALA A 132 29.87 -7.28 29.59
CA ALA A 132 29.93 -8.27 28.52
C ALA A 132 28.56 -8.92 28.26
N ALA A 133 27.80 -9.25 29.32
CA ALA A 133 26.45 -9.78 29.20
C ALA A 133 25.49 -8.75 28.56
N VAL A 134 25.54 -7.48 28.98
CA VAL A 134 24.73 -6.41 28.39
C VAL A 134 25.05 -6.24 26.91
N ILE A 135 26.33 -6.16 26.53
CA ILE A 135 26.75 -6.08 25.12
C ILE A 135 26.24 -7.28 24.32
N ALA A 136 26.39 -8.50 24.86
CA ALA A 136 25.94 -9.71 24.19
C ALA A 136 24.40 -9.75 24.01
N ILE A 137 23.63 -9.27 24.99
CA ILE A 137 22.16 -9.15 24.90
C ILE A 137 21.77 -8.12 23.83
N LEU A 138 22.43 -6.97 23.77
CA LEU A 138 22.17 -5.95 22.75
C LEU A 138 22.44 -6.48 21.34
N LEU A 139 23.57 -7.15 21.14
CA LEU A 139 23.91 -7.78 19.87
C LEU A 139 22.95 -8.92 19.49
N ALA A 140 22.51 -9.73 20.46
CA ALA A 140 21.50 -10.78 20.26
C ALA A 140 20.12 -10.23 19.87
N ALA A 141 19.70 -9.12 20.49
CA ALA A 141 18.46 -8.44 20.12
C ALA A 141 18.51 -7.93 18.67
N GLY A 142 19.64 -7.33 18.26
CA GLY A 142 19.86 -6.91 16.88
C GLY A 142 19.91 -8.08 15.89
N ALA A 143 20.52 -9.21 16.27
CA ALA A 143 20.56 -10.40 15.43
C ALA A 143 19.18 -11.05 15.23
N SER A 144 18.30 -11.01 16.24
CA SER A 144 16.94 -11.56 16.18
C SER A 144 16.11 -10.99 15.01
N SER A 145 16.31 -9.71 14.67
CA SER A 145 15.59 -9.08 13.55
C SER A 145 15.99 -9.63 12.17
N GLN A 146 17.14 -10.31 12.08
CA GLN A 146 17.70 -10.88 10.84
C GLN A 146 17.19 -12.29 10.54
N TRP A 147 16.11 -12.73 11.19
CA TRP A 147 15.54 -14.06 10.98
C TRP A 147 15.09 -14.30 9.52
N GLN A 148 14.65 -13.25 8.81
CA GLN A 148 14.24 -13.37 7.40
C GLN A 148 15.44 -13.68 6.49
N SER A 149 16.56 -12.99 6.67
CA SER A 149 17.78 -13.25 5.90
C SER A 149 18.36 -14.63 6.22
N LEU A 150 18.25 -15.10 7.48
CA LEU A 150 18.56 -16.48 7.85
C LEU A 150 17.64 -17.49 7.14
N ALA A 151 16.33 -17.25 7.09
CA ALA A 151 15.39 -18.15 6.40
C ALA A 151 15.73 -18.29 4.91
N LEU A 152 15.97 -17.17 4.24
CA LEU A 152 16.38 -17.15 2.84
C LEU A 152 17.73 -17.86 2.62
N PHE A 153 18.68 -17.66 3.54
CA PHE A 153 20.00 -18.31 3.49
C PHE A 153 19.90 -19.84 3.62
N LEU A 154 19.10 -20.34 4.57
CA LEU A 154 18.93 -21.78 4.82
C LEU A 154 18.22 -22.50 3.66
N HIS A 155 17.34 -21.79 2.95
CA HIS A 155 16.56 -22.34 1.84
C HIS A 155 16.96 -21.73 0.47
N SER A 156 18.23 -21.34 0.34
CA SER A 156 18.76 -20.79 -0.91
C SER A 156 18.73 -21.84 -2.02
N THR A 157 18.14 -21.48 -3.17
CA THR A 157 18.11 -22.33 -4.36
C THR A 157 18.63 -21.55 -5.58
N PRO A 158 19.51 -22.12 -6.42
CA PRO A 158 19.98 -21.45 -7.62
C PRO A 158 18.84 -21.07 -8.57
N THR A 159 18.92 -19.86 -9.13
CA THR A 159 18.02 -19.39 -10.17
C THR A 159 18.39 -19.94 -11.55
N GLY A 160 19.65 -20.33 -11.74
CA GLY A 160 20.21 -20.74 -13.02
C GLY A 160 20.70 -19.56 -13.88
N THR A 161 20.59 -18.32 -13.39
CA THR A 161 21.10 -17.12 -14.05
C THR A 161 22.27 -16.58 -13.24
N THR A 162 23.42 -16.39 -13.88
CA THR A 162 24.64 -15.86 -13.25
C THR A 162 24.88 -14.41 -13.63
N ASP A 163 25.47 -13.63 -12.71
CA ASP A 163 25.94 -12.29 -13.02
C ASP A 163 27.20 -12.34 -13.92
N PRO A 164 27.34 -11.46 -14.92
CA PRO A 164 28.45 -11.50 -15.88
C PRO A 164 29.78 -10.93 -15.36
N VAL A 165 29.83 -10.33 -14.17
CA VAL A 165 31.06 -9.69 -13.64
C VAL A 165 31.80 -10.61 -12.67
N LEU A 166 31.09 -11.22 -11.73
CA LEU A 166 31.61 -12.03 -10.62
C LEU A 166 31.21 -13.51 -10.72
N GLY A 167 30.33 -13.88 -11.66
CA GLY A 167 29.96 -15.25 -11.97
C GLY A 167 29.13 -15.96 -10.89
N GLN A 168 28.52 -15.22 -9.96
CA GLN A 168 27.62 -15.72 -8.94
C GLN A 168 26.19 -15.84 -9.49
N ASP A 169 25.46 -16.85 -9.04
CA ASP A 169 24.03 -16.97 -9.35
C ASP A 169 23.24 -15.82 -8.70
N ILE A 170 22.16 -15.37 -9.32
CA ILE A 170 21.30 -14.32 -8.76
C ILE A 170 20.75 -14.69 -7.37
N SER A 171 20.58 -15.99 -7.09
CA SER A 171 20.21 -16.47 -5.75
C SER A 171 21.22 -16.09 -4.67
N PHE A 172 22.51 -15.98 -5.00
CA PHE A 172 23.51 -15.53 -4.05
C PHE A 172 23.18 -14.12 -3.57
N TYR A 173 22.82 -13.21 -4.48
CA TYR A 173 22.53 -11.82 -4.16
C TYR A 173 21.21 -11.64 -3.41
N LEU A 174 20.17 -12.38 -3.79
CA LEU A 174 18.84 -12.26 -3.19
C LEU A 174 18.72 -13.03 -1.88
N LEU A 175 19.30 -14.23 -1.79
CA LEU A 175 19.02 -15.19 -0.71
C LEU A 175 20.19 -15.33 0.28
N THR A 176 21.43 -15.16 -0.17
CA THR A 176 22.63 -15.49 0.63
C THR A 176 23.38 -14.25 1.15
N LEU A 177 23.64 -13.28 0.28
CA LEU A 177 24.41 -12.07 0.56
C LEU A 177 23.82 -11.24 1.73
N PRO A 178 22.49 -11.05 1.86
CA PRO A 178 21.94 -10.30 2.98
C PRO A 178 22.31 -10.89 4.34
N PHE A 179 22.30 -12.22 4.47
CA PHE A 179 22.69 -12.89 5.71
C PHE A 179 24.20 -12.79 5.98
N LEU A 180 25.05 -12.97 4.96
CA LEU A 180 26.50 -12.83 5.10
C LEU A 180 26.89 -11.41 5.54
N ARG A 181 26.21 -10.38 5.03
CA ARG A 181 26.37 -9.00 5.46
C ARG A 181 25.88 -8.77 6.88
N ALA A 182 24.71 -9.30 7.24
CA ALA A 182 24.19 -9.22 8.61
C ALA A 182 25.18 -9.84 9.60
N ALA A 183 25.71 -11.03 9.31
CA ALA A 183 26.71 -11.72 10.13
C ALA A 183 28.03 -10.92 10.21
N THR A 184 28.51 -10.37 9.10
CA THR A 184 29.76 -9.57 9.07
C THR A 184 29.60 -8.27 9.86
N ASN A 185 28.48 -7.56 9.71
CA ASN A 185 28.19 -6.34 10.46
C ASN A 185 28.05 -6.62 11.96
N TRP A 186 27.41 -7.73 12.31
CA TRP A 186 27.33 -8.20 13.68
C TRP A 186 28.71 -8.50 14.28
N SER A 187 29.59 -9.19 13.53
CA SER A 187 30.98 -9.45 13.95
C SER A 187 31.79 -8.17 14.10
N LEU A 188 31.66 -7.20 13.19
CA LEU A 188 32.31 -5.89 13.33
C LEU A 188 31.87 -5.18 14.61
N GLY A 189 30.56 -5.20 14.92
CA GLY A 189 30.02 -4.66 16.16
C GLY A 189 30.58 -5.35 17.40
N LEU A 190 30.64 -6.69 17.40
CA LEU A 190 31.20 -7.49 18.48
C LEU A 190 32.69 -7.19 18.72
N ASP A 191 33.49 -7.17 17.66
CA ASP A 191 34.93 -6.93 17.73
C ASP A 191 35.22 -5.49 18.21
N PHE A 192 34.52 -4.50 17.67
CA PHE A 192 34.66 -3.11 18.09
C PHE A 192 34.32 -2.91 19.56
N LEU A 193 33.17 -3.42 20.01
CA LEU A 193 32.77 -3.34 21.42
C LEU A 193 33.68 -4.14 22.34
N SER A 194 34.24 -5.26 21.88
CA SER A 194 35.27 -6.03 22.60
C SER A 194 36.53 -5.20 22.83
N ILE A 195 37.06 -4.54 21.78
CA ILE A 195 38.23 -3.66 21.88
C ILE A 195 37.98 -2.54 22.89
N LEU A 196 36.82 -1.88 22.84
CA LEU A 196 36.45 -0.82 23.78
C LEU A 196 36.34 -1.34 25.23
N LEU A 197 35.63 -2.44 25.44
CA LEU A 197 35.45 -3.04 26.76
C LEU A 197 36.81 -3.42 27.37
N ILE A 198 37.65 -4.12 26.61
CA ILE A 198 38.96 -4.57 27.08
C ILE A 198 39.92 -3.38 27.28
N GLY A 199 39.87 -2.37 26.41
CA GLY A 199 40.58 -1.11 26.59
C GLY A 199 40.19 -0.40 27.89
N ALA A 200 38.90 -0.34 28.20
CA ALA A 200 38.39 0.22 29.45
C ALA A 200 38.84 -0.59 30.67
N VAL A 201 38.82 -1.93 30.61
CA VAL A 201 39.31 -2.81 31.68
C VAL A 201 40.79 -2.56 31.98
N TYR A 202 41.62 -2.33 30.95
CA TYR A 202 43.04 -2.03 31.15
C TYR A 202 43.31 -0.62 31.69
N SER A 203 42.45 0.33 31.35
CA SER A 203 42.56 1.73 31.77
C SER A 203 42.03 1.97 33.18
N TRP A 204 41.14 1.10 33.66
CA TRP A 204 40.57 1.17 35.01
C TRP A 204 41.58 0.73 36.09
N ARG A 205 42.05 1.67 36.92
CA ARG A 205 42.99 1.44 38.03
C ARG A 205 42.47 2.04 39.35
N GLY A 206 41.75 1.25 40.13
CA GLY A 206 41.16 1.74 41.39
C GLY A 206 40.10 2.80 41.11
N ASP A 207 40.32 4.01 41.61
CA ASP A 207 39.41 5.15 41.46
C ASP A 207 39.71 6.03 40.24
N SER A 208 40.75 5.72 39.45
CA SER A 208 41.13 6.49 38.27
C SER A 208 41.10 5.69 36.97
N PHE A 209 40.94 6.41 35.86
CA PHE A 209 41.03 5.90 34.50
C PHE A 209 42.32 6.46 33.87
N ASP A 210 43.37 5.65 33.73
CA ASP A 210 44.70 6.06 33.26
C ASP A 210 45.15 5.14 32.11
N PHE A 211 45.27 5.70 30.91
CA PHE A 211 45.63 4.97 29.70
C PHE A 211 47.16 4.83 29.57
N ARG A 212 47.72 3.86 30.30
CA ARG A 212 49.15 3.48 30.21
C ARG A 212 49.28 1.98 29.92
N PRO A 213 49.24 1.57 28.64
CA PRO A 213 49.19 0.16 28.29
C PRO A 213 50.52 -0.54 28.63
N THR A 214 50.42 -1.66 29.36
CA THR A 214 51.55 -2.57 29.62
C THR A 214 51.91 -3.38 28.37
N PRO A 215 53.14 -3.94 28.25
CA PRO A 215 53.49 -4.78 27.10
C PRO A 215 52.54 -5.96 26.87
N SER A 216 52.05 -6.60 27.93
CA SER A 216 51.10 -7.71 27.83
C SER A 216 49.69 -7.27 27.45
N SER A 217 49.24 -6.08 27.89
CA SER A 217 47.96 -5.52 27.43
C SER A 217 48.03 -5.08 25.97
N LEU A 218 49.18 -4.55 25.52
CA LEU A 218 49.42 -4.25 24.11
C LEU A 218 49.34 -5.52 23.24
N ALA A 219 49.91 -6.64 23.70
CA ALA A 219 49.82 -7.91 22.99
C ALA A 219 48.36 -8.37 22.83
N HIS A 220 47.57 -8.37 23.92
CA HIS A 220 46.18 -8.79 23.89
C HIS A 220 45.30 -7.88 23.01
N VAL A 221 45.41 -6.56 23.17
CA VAL A 221 44.67 -5.60 22.34
C VAL A 221 45.09 -5.72 20.86
N SER A 222 46.37 -5.99 20.57
CA SER A 222 46.81 -6.22 19.18
C SER A 222 46.17 -7.47 18.56
N VAL A 223 45.98 -8.54 19.33
CA VAL A 223 45.25 -9.74 18.86
C VAL A 223 43.79 -9.41 18.58
N LEU A 224 43.12 -8.63 19.43
CA LEU A 224 41.73 -8.21 19.19
C LEU A 224 41.61 -7.33 17.94
N ILE A 225 42.54 -6.38 17.74
CA ILE A 225 42.58 -5.57 16.52
C ILE A 225 42.92 -6.43 15.30
N ALA A 226 43.71 -7.50 15.44
CA ALA A 226 43.98 -8.43 14.35
C ALA A 226 42.71 -9.17 13.91
N VAL A 227 41.90 -9.66 14.87
CA VAL A 227 40.60 -10.28 14.57
C VAL A 227 39.69 -9.26 13.87
N PHE A 228 39.61 -8.04 14.40
CA PHE A 228 38.86 -6.96 13.76
C PHE A 228 39.34 -6.65 12.33
N ALA A 229 40.65 -6.68 12.08
CA ALA A 229 41.22 -6.48 10.74
C ALA A 229 40.87 -7.63 9.77
N VAL A 230 40.74 -8.87 10.26
CA VAL A 230 40.22 -10.00 9.46
C VAL A 230 38.73 -9.77 9.15
N THR A 231 37.93 -9.36 10.12
CA THR A 231 36.50 -9.06 9.90
C THR A 231 36.33 -7.90 8.91
N LEU A 232 37.18 -6.87 8.98
CA LEU A 232 37.24 -5.79 7.99
C LEU A 232 37.66 -6.27 6.60
N SER A 233 38.59 -7.23 6.52
CA SER A 233 38.98 -7.86 5.26
C SER A 233 37.81 -8.62 4.62
N VAL A 234 37.05 -9.39 5.40
CA VAL A 234 35.83 -10.07 4.94
C VAL A 234 34.77 -9.06 4.50
N SER A 235 34.58 -7.97 5.25
CA SER A 235 33.67 -6.88 4.88
C SER A 235 34.07 -6.26 3.53
N ALA A 236 35.36 -5.94 3.32
CA ALA A 236 35.86 -5.43 2.04
C ALA A 236 35.68 -6.44 0.89
N TRP A 237 35.85 -7.74 1.16
CA TRP A 237 35.60 -8.79 0.17
C TRP A 237 34.14 -8.90 -0.24
N LEU A 238 33.21 -8.79 0.72
CA LEU A 238 31.76 -8.78 0.43
C LEU A 238 31.34 -7.47 -0.26
N GLY A 239 31.98 -6.35 0.04
CA GLY A 239 31.74 -5.03 -0.58
C GLY A 239 31.88 -5.01 -2.11
N ARG A 240 32.55 -6.01 -2.69
CA ARG A 240 32.63 -6.19 -4.15
C ARG A 240 31.27 -6.48 -4.79
N TYR A 241 30.39 -7.15 -4.07
CA TYR A 241 29.05 -7.47 -4.55
C TYR A 241 28.13 -6.24 -4.50
N ASP A 242 28.35 -5.30 -3.56
CA ASP A 242 27.66 -4.00 -3.47
C ASP A 242 27.75 -3.18 -4.74
N LEU A 243 28.96 -3.12 -5.30
CA LEU A 243 29.22 -3.31 -6.73
C LEU A 243 28.02 -3.21 -7.66
N LEU A 244 27.31 -4.33 -7.68
CA LEU A 244 26.46 -4.70 -8.78
C LEU A 244 25.06 -4.13 -8.63
N PHE A 245 24.64 -3.67 -7.45
CA PHE A 245 23.31 -3.07 -7.24
C PHE A 245 23.39 -1.66 -6.64
N ALA A 246 24.57 -1.03 -6.66
CA ALA A 246 24.76 0.36 -6.28
C ALA A 246 24.52 1.32 -7.46
N HIS A 247 24.34 2.61 -7.18
CA HIS A 247 24.29 3.68 -8.19
C HIS A 247 25.47 4.65 -8.00
N ASN A 248 26.68 4.15 -8.21
CA ASN A 248 27.93 4.92 -8.01
C ASN A 248 28.26 5.85 -9.18
N SER A 249 27.62 5.64 -10.33
CA SER A 249 27.74 6.47 -11.52
C SER A 249 26.42 7.18 -11.77
N SER A 250 26.45 8.36 -12.39
CA SER A 250 25.22 9.08 -12.78
C SER A 250 24.56 8.53 -14.05
N VAL A 251 25.18 7.52 -14.69
CA VAL A 251 24.79 7.01 -16.01
C VAL A 251 24.20 5.62 -15.91
N VAL A 252 24.78 4.77 -15.06
CA VAL A 252 24.50 3.33 -14.99
C VAL A 252 24.04 2.94 -13.58
N TRP A 253 23.00 2.12 -13.51
CA TRP A 253 22.59 1.37 -12.32
C TRP A 253 23.34 0.02 -12.25
N GLY A 254 23.96 -0.23 -11.10
CA GLY A 254 24.89 -1.34 -10.89
C GLY A 254 26.34 -0.97 -11.25
N ALA A 255 27.16 -2.01 -11.47
CA ALA A 255 28.60 -1.83 -11.66
C ALA A 255 28.92 -1.20 -13.03
N ALA A 256 29.28 0.07 -13.04
CA ALA A 256 29.72 0.82 -14.23
C ALA A 256 31.17 0.49 -14.63
N TYR A 257 31.66 1.09 -15.72
CA TYR A 257 33.05 0.88 -16.19
C TYR A 257 34.09 1.10 -15.08
N THR A 258 33.98 2.22 -14.36
CA THR A 258 34.90 2.55 -13.26
C THR A 258 34.79 1.56 -12.09
N ASP A 259 33.59 1.04 -11.83
CA ASP A 259 33.40 0.10 -10.72
C ASP A 259 34.09 -1.22 -11.02
N VAL A 260 33.97 -1.73 -12.24
CA VAL A 260 34.60 -2.99 -12.66
C VAL A 260 36.12 -2.85 -12.80
N ASN A 261 36.61 -1.74 -13.35
CA ASN A 261 38.04 -1.59 -13.67
C ASN A 261 38.86 -0.94 -12.56
N ALA A 262 38.24 -0.23 -11.61
CA ALA A 262 38.95 0.47 -10.53
C ALA A 262 38.49 0.05 -9.13
N ARG A 263 37.18 0.14 -8.82
CA ARG A 263 36.68 -0.16 -7.46
C ARG A 263 36.79 -1.64 -7.10
N LEU A 264 36.45 -2.54 -8.02
CA LEU A 264 36.46 -3.97 -7.77
C LEU A 264 37.88 -4.51 -7.46
N PRO A 265 38.94 -4.17 -8.25
CA PRO A 265 40.32 -4.50 -7.89
C PRO A 265 40.74 -3.90 -6.55
N LEU A 266 40.33 -2.66 -6.26
CA LEU A 266 40.64 -1.97 -5.02
C LEU A 266 40.04 -2.68 -3.80
N TYR A 267 38.77 -3.08 -3.82
CA TYR A 267 38.18 -3.86 -2.72
C TYR A 267 38.91 -5.19 -2.50
N THR A 268 39.31 -5.85 -3.60
CA THR A 268 40.10 -7.09 -3.54
C THR A 268 41.47 -6.83 -2.90
N PHE A 269 42.15 -5.74 -3.28
CA PHE A 269 43.41 -5.31 -2.69
C PHE A 269 43.26 -4.95 -1.21
N GLN A 270 42.23 -4.19 -0.85
CA GLN A 270 41.93 -3.78 0.53
C GLN A 270 41.66 -5.00 1.42
N ALA A 271 40.93 -6.00 0.92
CA ALA A 271 40.75 -7.26 1.61
C ALA A 271 42.11 -7.95 1.88
N GLY A 272 42.98 -8.03 0.88
CA GLY A 272 44.34 -8.57 1.04
C GLY A 272 45.18 -7.80 2.06
N VAL A 273 45.16 -6.47 2.03
CA VAL A 273 45.88 -5.64 3.01
C VAL A 273 45.35 -5.85 4.43
N GLY A 274 44.04 -6.00 4.61
CA GLY A 274 43.46 -6.33 5.92
C GLY A 274 44.08 -7.60 6.53
N ILE A 275 44.32 -8.64 5.73
CA ILE A 275 44.99 -9.87 6.16
C ILE A 275 46.46 -9.62 6.52
N VAL A 276 47.19 -8.83 5.72
CA VAL A 276 48.59 -8.47 6.01
C VAL A 276 48.69 -7.67 7.32
N LEU A 277 47.79 -6.71 7.54
CA LEU A 277 47.72 -5.94 8.77
C LEU A 277 47.37 -6.82 9.96
N ALA A 278 46.43 -7.76 9.81
CA ALA A 278 46.12 -8.76 10.83
C ALA A 278 47.36 -9.58 11.20
N ALA A 279 48.14 -10.06 10.22
CA ALA A 279 49.38 -10.80 10.47
C ALA A 279 50.45 -9.94 11.19
N ALA A 280 50.59 -8.66 10.82
CA ALA A 280 51.49 -7.73 11.51
C ALA A 280 51.06 -7.47 12.96
N LEU A 281 49.76 -7.35 13.21
CA LEU A 281 49.18 -7.18 14.55
C LEU A 281 49.33 -8.44 15.42
N LEU A 282 49.16 -9.62 14.84
CA LEU A 282 49.50 -10.88 15.51
C LEU A 282 50.99 -10.95 15.85
N THR A 283 51.86 -10.51 14.92
CA THR A 283 53.30 -10.40 15.17
C THR A 283 53.61 -9.44 16.33
N ASN A 284 52.81 -8.38 16.48
CA ASN A 284 52.93 -7.46 17.60
C ASN A 284 52.59 -8.08 18.96
N ALA A 285 51.94 -9.25 19.02
CA ALA A 285 51.76 -9.97 20.28
C ALA A 285 53.10 -10.34 20.93
N TRP A 286 54.15 -10.57 20.12
CA TRP A 286 55.52 -10.81 20.59
C TRP A 286 56.33 -9.51 20.70
N LEU A 287 56.19 -8.58 19.74
CA LEU A 287 56.98 -7.33 19.69
C LEU A 287 56.53 -6.26 20.70
N ARG A 288 55.22 -6.22 21.02
CA ARG A 288 54.59 -5.39 22.07
C ARG A 288 54.84 -3.89 21.94
N ARG A 289 54.78 -3.36 20.71
CA ARG A 289 54.99 -1.93 20.42
C ARG A 289 53.67 -1.24 20.14
N LEU A 290 53.44 -0.06 20.74
CA LEU A 290 52.20 0.72 20.56
C LEU A 290 52.07 1.29 19.15
N TRP A 291 53.19 1.61 18.48
CA TRP A 291 53.14 2.22 17.15
C TRP A 291 52.63 1.26 16.06
N ILE A 292 52.70 -0.07 16.24
CA ILE A 292 52.26 -1.04 15.22
C ILE A 292 50.73 -1.01 15.04
N PRO A 293 49.90 -1.10 16.11
CA PRO A 293 48.45 -0.91 15.98
C PRO A 293 48.04 0.46 15.44
N VAL A 294 48.75 1.52 15.85
CA VAL A 294 48.51 2.88 15.34
C VAL A 294 48.84 2.97 13.85
N ALA A 295 49.96 2.38 13.42
CA ALA A 295 50.35 2.32 12.01
C ALA A 295 49.38 1.47 11.20
N ALA A 296 48.92 0.32 11.71
CA ALA A 296 47.93 -0.51 11.03
C ALA A 296 46.61 0.23 10.81
N ALA A 297 46.11 0.93 11.84
CA ALA A 297 44.93 1.78 11.71
C ALA A 297 45.15 2.93 10.71
N GLY A 298 46.32 3.60 10.77
CA GLY A 298 46.68 4.66 9.83
C GLY A 298 46.78 4.18 8.38
N VAL A 299 47.36 3.00 8.14
CA VAL A 299 47.44 2.37 6.81
C VAL A 299 46.04 2.01 6.30
N TRP A 300 45.20 1.41 7.14
CA TRP A 300 43.83 1.07 6.76
C TRP A 300 43.02 2.32 6.38
N ILE A 301 43.09 3.38 7.20
CA ILE A 301 42.44 4.66 6.93
C ILE A 301 42.99 5.28 5.65
N GLY A 302 44.32 5.30 5.49
CA GLY A 302 44.99 5.82 4.29
C GLY A 302 44.54 5.13 3.02
N ILE A 303 44.48 3.78 3.02
CA ILE A 303 43.98 3.00 1.88
C ILE A 303 42.50 3.26 1.63
N SER A 304 41.69 3.41 2.68
CA SER A 304 40.26 3.72 2.54
C SER A 304 40.05 5.09 1.88
N ILE A 305 40.87 6.09 2.23
CA ILE A 305 40.84 7.43 1.61
C ILE A 305 41.30 7.36 0.14
N VAL A 306 42.44 6.71 -0.12
CA VAL A 306 42.94 6.48 -1.49
C VAL A 306 41.91 5.72 -2.31
N GLY A 307 41.21 4.80 -1.68
CA GLY A 307 40.18 3.99 -2.28
C GLY A 307 38.97 4.78 -2.78
N GLN A 308 38.71 5.96 -2.22
CA GLN A 308 37.71 6.88 -2.75
C GLN A 308 38.27 7.81 -3.83
N ALA A 309 39.54 8.21 -3.71
CA ALA A 309 40.18 9.10 -4.66
C ALA A 309 40.49 8.44 -6.01
N TYR A 310 40.99 7.19 -6.02
CA TYR A 310 41.43 6.51 -7.24
C TYR A 310 40.28 6.28 -8.25
N PRO A 311 39.11 5.73 -7.85
CA PRO A 311 37.97 5.61 -8.76
C PRO A 311 37.47 6.96 -9.28
N ALA A 312 37.52 8.02 -8.47
CA ALA A 312 37.12 9.35 -8.91
C ALA A 312 38.04 9.88 -10.04
N VAL A 313 39.34 9.60 -9.97
CA VAL A 313 40.29 9.93 -11.05
C VAL A 313 39.99 9.12 -12.31
N VAL A 314 39.78 7.81 -12.19
CA VAL A 314 39.42 6.94 -13.33
C VAL A 314 38.11 7.39 -13.98
N GLN A 315 37.10 7.74 -13.16
CA GLN A 315 35.82 8.27 -13.63
C GLN A 315 36.03 9.57 -14.42
N GLY A 316 36.73 10.55 -13.84
CA GLY A 316 36.91 11.87 -14.45
C GLY A 316 37.81 11.87 -15.70
N VAL A 317 38.83 11.01 -15.74
CA VAL A 317 39.83 11.01 -16.82
C VAL A 317 39.50 10.01 -17.93
N SER A 318 38.92 8.85 -17.60
CA SER A 318 38.69 7.77 -18.57
C SER A 318 37.21 7.57 -18.90
N ALA A 319 36.37 7.36 -17.89
CA ALA A 319 34.99 6.94 -18.10
C ALA A 319 34.10 8.07 -18.62
N THR A 320 34.02 9.21 -17.90
CA THR A 320 33.14 10.33 -18.26
C THR A 320 33.43 10.89 -19.67
N PRO A 321 34.70 11.13 -20.08
CA PRO A 321 34.97 11.64 -21.43
C PRO A 321 34.61 10.67 -22.56
N ASN A 322 34.61 9.36 -22.28
CA ASN A 322 34.37 8.29 -23.27
C ASN A 322 33.12 7.45 -22.94
N ALA A 323 32.18 8.01 -22.19
CA ALA A 323 31.06 7.26 -21.61
C ALA A 323 30.20 6.58 -22.69
N GLY A 324 29.99 7.26 -23.82
CA GLY A 324 29.26 6.72 -24.98
C GLY A 324 29.91 5.52 -25.67
N THR A 325 31.11 5.09 -25.26
CA THR A 325 31.75 3.85 -25.71
C THR A 325 31.98 2.88 -24.54
N TYR A 326 32.52 3.37 -23.42
CA TYR A 326 32.89 2.51 -22.29
C TYR A 326 31.72 2.06 -21.43
N GLU A 327 30.62 2.84 -21.35
CA GLU A 327 29.47 2.48 -20.52
C GLU A 327 28.43 1.59 -21.23
N LEU A 328 28.44 1.54 -22.57
CA LEU A 328 27.48 0.77 -23.38
C LEU A 328 27.28 -0.71 -22.93
N PRO A 329 28.33 -1.52 -22.65
CA PRO A 329 28.12 -2.90 -22.22
C PRO A 329 27.53 -3.01 -20.81
N TYR A 330 27.69 -1.98 -19.97
CA TYR A 330 27.11 -1.94 -18.62
C TYR A 330 25.66 -1.48 -18.67
N ILE A 331 25.34 -0.50 -19.53
CA ILE A 331 23.96 -0.10 -19.85
C ILE A 331 23.17 -1.27 -20.43
N ALA A 332 23.76 -2.08 -21.32
CA ALA A 332 23.10 -3.27 -21.85
C ALA A 332 22.70 -4.27 -20.75
N ARG A 333 23.54 -4.43 -19.72
CA ARG A 333 23.25 -5.28 -18.56
C ARG A 333 22.16 -4.67 -17.70
N GLU A 334 22.26 -3.38 -17.42
CA GLU A 334 21.24 -2.64 -16.67
C GLU A 334 19.85 -2.77 -17.32
N ILE A 335 19.76 -2.59 -18.64
CA ILE A 335 18.51 -2.75 -19.38
C ILE A 335 17.94 -4.17 -19.20
N ASP A 336 18.74 -5.20 -19.46
CA ASP A 336 18.30 -6.60 -19.38
C ASP A 336 17.89 -6.99 -17.95
N TYR A 337 18.71 -6.67 -16.96
CA TYR A 337 18.49 -7.07 -15.56
C TYR A 337 17.40 -6.25 -14.89
N THR A 338 17.24 -4.96 -15.20
CA THR A 338 16.09 -4.16 -14.70
C THR A 338 14.78 -4.71 -15.26
N ARG A 339 14.72 -4.97 -16.58
CA ARG A 339 13.51 -5.57 -17.20
C ARG A 339 13.20 -6.93 -16.60
N ARG A 340 14.21 -7.77 -16.35
CA ARG A 340 14.02 -9.04 -15.63
C ARG A 340 13.53 -8.78 -14.22
N ALA A 341 14.17 -7.94 -13.42
CA ALA A 341 13.83 -7.73 -12.01
C ALA A 341 12.40 -7.24 -11.78
N TYR A 342 11.80 -6.52 -12.74
CA TYR A 342 10.42 -6.03 -12.69
C TYR A 342 9.43 -6.81 -13.57
N GLY A 343 9.83 -7.89 -14.23
CA GLY A 343 8.92 -8.76 -14.99
C GLY A 343 8.50 -8.17 -16.34
N LEU A 344 9.34 -7.32 -16.91
CA LEU A 344 9.10 -6.58 -18.16
C LEU A 344 9.88 -7.15 -19.36
N SER A 345 10.60 -8.25 -19.20
CA SER A 345 11.37 -8.86 -20.29
C SER A 345 10.49 -9.29 -21.47
N ASP A 346 9.30 -9.82 -21.18
CA ASP A 346 8.39 -10.42 -22.17
C ASP A 346 7.30 -9.46 -22.68
N VAL A 347 7.46 -8.14 -22.45
CA VAL A 347 6.52 -7.14 -22.98
C VAL A 347 6.53 -7.20 -24.51
N LYS A 348 5.38 -7.55 -25.11
CA LYS A 348 5.25 -7.64 -26.56
C LYS A 348 5.07 -6.24 -27.14
N GLY A 349 6.02 -5.81 -27.98
CA GLY A 349 5.87 -4.60 -28.77
C GLY A 349 4.89 -4.83 -29.92
N ASN A 350 3.90 -3.96 -30.06
CA ASN A 350 2.93 -3.98 -31.14
C ASN A 350 2.94 -2.62 -31.87
N THR A 351 3.06 -2.65 -33.19
CA THR A 351 3.04 -1.48 -34.07
C THR A 351 1.90 -1.53 -35.10
N SER A 352 1.03 -2.54 -35.03
CA SER A 352 -0.11 -2.68 -35.97
C SER A 352 -1.25 -1.72 -35.67
N PHE A 353 -1.34 -1.24 -34.43
CA PHE A 353 -2.28 -0.20 -34.04
C PHE A 353 -1.61 1.17 -34.17
N THR A 354 -2.14 2.03 -35.04
CA THR A 354 -1.59 3.36 -35.32
C THR A 354 -2.37 4.48 -34.63
N GLY A 355 -3.65 4.24 -34.29
CA GLY A 355 -4.49 5.18 -33.53
C GLY A 355 -4.80 6.49 -34.27
N ASP A 356 -4.49 6.57 -35.57
CA ASP A 356 -4.56 7.79 -36.41
C ASP A 356 -5.80 7.85 -37.30
N GLN A 357 -6.61 6.80 -37.32
CA GLN A 357 -7.83 6.75 -38.14
C GLN A 357 -9.00 7.44 -37.43
N PRO A 358 -9.91 8.09 -38.17
CA PRO A 358 -11.16 8.58 -37.59
C PRO A 358 -12.01 7.41 -37.11
N LEU A 359 -12.69 7.59 -35.98
CA LEU A 359 -13.60 6.58 -35.44
C LEU A 359 -14.84 6.47 -36.33
N THR A 360 -15.15 5.26 -36.81
CA THR A 360 -16.32 5.03 -37.68
C THR A 360 -17.49 4.38 -36.93
N PRO A 361 -18.73 4.50 -37.46
CA PRO A 361 -19.88 3.78 -36.91
C PRO A 361 -19.69 2.26 -36.88
N GLN A 362 -18.96 1.72 -37.87
CA GLN A 362 -18.70 0.28 -37.94
C GLN A 362 -17.74 -0.17 -36.84
N ASP A 363 -16.76 0.65 -36.48
CA ASP A 363 -15.83 0.34 -35.38
C ASP A 363 -16.57 0.21 -34.05
N VAL A 364 -17.46 1.16 -33.76
CA VAL A 364 -18.34 1.15 -32.59
C VAL A 364 -19.26 -0.07 -32.60
N GLN A 365 -19.86 -0.42 -33.75
CA GLN A 365 -20.70 -1.62 -33.88
C GLN A 365 -19.92 -2.93 -33.71
N ASN A 366 -18.69 -2.99 -34.19
CA ASN A 366 -17.84 -4.17 -34.06
C ASN A 366 -17.35 -4.38 -32.62
N ASP A 367 -17.30 -3.31 -31.82
CA ASP A 367 -16.77 -3.33 -30.46
C ASP A 367 -17.77 -2.82 -29.40
N GLN A 368 -19.00 -3.31 -29.51
CA GLN A 368 -20.08 -2.99 -28.56
C GLN A 368 -19.74 -3.36 -27.12
N VAL A 369 -18.90 -4.38 -26.90
CA VAL A 369 -18.48 -4.75 -25.53
C VAL A 369 -17.71 -3.61 -24.89
N THR A 370 -16.73 -3.03 -25.59
CA THR A 370 -15.94 -1.89 -25.11
C THR A 370 -16.83 -0.69 -24.82
N VAL A 371 -17.71 -0.35 -25.76
CA VAL A 371 -18.63 0.79 -25.66
C VAL A 371 -19.59 0.64 -24.48
N ASN A 372 -20.16 -0.55 -24.31
CA ASN A 372 -21.07 -0.87 -23.22
C ASN A 372 -20.36 -1.02 -21.87
N ASN A 373 -19.04 -0.91 -21.81
CA ASN A 373 -18.27 -0.95 -20.56
C ASN A 373 -17.42 0.31 -20.35
N LEU A 374 -17.72 1.39 -21.08
CA LEU A 374 -17.19 2.71 -20.76
C LEU A 374 -17.73 3.16 -19.41
N ARG A 375 -16.80 3.45 -18.50
CA ARG A 375 -17.09 3.68 -17.09
C ARG A 375 -17.63 5.09 -16.85
N LEU A 376 -18.95 5.23 -16.75
CA LEU A 376 -19.64 6.49 -16.46
C LEU A 376 -19.44 7.01 -15.04
N TRP A 377 -18.97 6.17 -14.12
CA TRP A 377 -18.79 6.47 -12.72
C TRP A 377 -17.32 6.42 -12.32
N ASP A 378 -16.82 7.44 -11.64
CA ASP A 378 -15.49 7.39 -11.05
C ASP A 378 -15.58 7.07 -9.57
N TYR A 379 -14.52 6.43 -9.05
CA TYR A 379 -14.44 5.94 -7.67
C TYR A 379 -14.84 6.99 -6.63
N GLY A 380 -14.40 8.25 -6.79
CA GLY A 380 -14.69 9.33 -5.85
C GLY A 380 -16.18 9.71 -5.81
N PRO A 381 -16.75 10.21 -6.92
CA PRO A 381 -18.17 10.52 -7.01
C PRO A 381 -19.08 9.34 -6.65
N LEU A 382 -18.75 8.12 -7.10
CA LEU A 382 -19.57 6.95 -6.85
C LEU A 382 -19.58 6.56 -5.36
N LYS A 383 -18.43 6.60 -4.69
CA LYS A 383 -18.33 6.35 -3.24
C LYS A 383 -19.25 7.30 -2.46
N ASP A 384 -19.25 8.58 -2.81
CA ASP A 384 -20.12 9.57 -2.16
C ASP A 384 -21.61 9.23 -2.41
N THR A 385 -21.97 8.83 -3.63
CA THR A 385 -23.34 8.41 -3.95
C THR A 385 -23.75 7.15 -3.20
N TYR A 386 -22.89 6.13 -3.14
CA TYR A 386 -23.12 4.92 -2.34
C TYR A 386 -23.29 5.26 -0.85
N GLN A 387 -22.46 6.14 -0.32
CA GLN A 387 -22.55 6.58 1.08
C GLN A 387 -23.89 7.27 1.40
N GLN A 388 -24.46 8.01 0.46
CA GLN A 388 -25.74 8.70 0.67
C GLN A 388 -26.96 7.80 0.43
N GLN A 389 -26.92 6.94 -0.60
CA GLN A 389 -28.07 6.11 -1.00
C GLN A 389 -28.08 4.74 -0.34
N GLN A 390 -26.93 4.08 -0.28
CA GLN A 390 -26.81 2.67 0.06
C GLN A 390 -26.30 2.42 1.47
N ALA A 391 -25.87 3.45 2.20
CA ALA A 391 -25.51 3.29 3.61
C ALA A 391 -26.75 2.95 4.45
N ILE A 392 -27.90 3.59 4.17
CA ILE A 392 -29.23 3.39 4.80
C ILE A 392 -29.29 3.75 6.29
N ARG A 393 -28.17 3.62 7.00
CA ARG A 393 -27.94 3.94 8.40
C ARG A 393 -26.60 4.66 8.52
N THR A 394 -26.53 5.60 9.46
CA THR A 394 -25.38 6.50 9.61
C THR A 394 -24.08 5.78 9.97
N TYR A 395 -24.17 4.62 10.62
CA TYR A 395 -23.02 3.81 11.04
C TYR A 395 -22.46 2.89 9.96
N TYR A 396 -23.14 2.74 8.82
CA TYR A 396 -22.55 2.05 7.67
C TYR A 396 -21.76 3.02 6.81
N THR A 397 -20.63 2.55 6.32
CA THR A 397 -19.76 3.32 5.43
C THR A 397 -19.17 2.42 4.35
N PHE A 398 -18.84 3.03 3.22
CA PHE A 398 -18.11 2.42 2.13
C PHE A 398 -16.69 2.96 2.15
N ASN A 399 -15.68 2.08 2.15
CA ASN A 399 -14.27 2.47 2.27
C ASN A 399 -13.72 2.99 0.93
N ASP A 400 -13.97 2.28 -0.15
CA ASP A 400 -13.49 2.52 -1.50
C ASP A 400 -14.46 1.93 -2.56
N ILE A 401 -14.07 1.92 -3.84
CA ILE A 401 -14.83 1.32 -4.94
C ILE A 401 -13.91 0.37 -5.70
N ASP A 402 -14.29 -0.90 -5.75
CA ASP A 402 -13.62 -1.94 -6.50
C ASP A 402 -14.20 -2.11 -7.89
N LEU A 403 -13.32 -2.36 -8.86
CA LEU A 403 -13.69 -2.70 -10.23
C LEU A 403 -13.41 -4.17 -10.51
N ASP A 404 -14.40 -4.85 -11.08
CA ASP A 404 -14.30 -6.25 -11.46
C ASP A 404 -15.34 -6.59 -12.54
N ARG A 405 -15.29 -7.80 -13.09
CA ARG A 405 -16.12 -8.29 -14.19
C ARG A 405 -17.06 -9.41 -13.76
N TYR A 406 -18.31 -9.32 -14.21
CA TYR A 406 -19.35 -10.29 -13.92
C TYR A 406 -20.14 -10.62 -15.18
N THR A 407 -20.72 -11.82 -15.20
CA THR A 407 -21.76 -12.15 -16.18
C THR A 407 -23.12 -11.96 -15.53
N VAL A 408 -23.78 -10.85 -15.83
CA VAL A 408 -25.12 -10.52 -15.29
C VAL A 408 -26.12 -10.62 -16.43
N ASN A 409 -27.19 -11.40 -16.25
CA ASN A 409 -28.22 -11.63 -17.27
C ASN A 409 -27.65 -12.09 -18.64
N GLY A 410 -26.55 -12.86 -18.62
CA GLY A 410 -25.87 -13.35 -19.83
C GLY A 410 -25.00 -12.32 -20.55
N GLN A 411 -24.86 -11.11 -20.02
CA GLN A 411 -23.95 -10.08 -20.52
C GLN A 411 -22.69 -10.03 -19.68
N TYR A 412 -21.53 -10.12 -20.33
CA TYR A 412 -20.24 -9.92 -19.68
C TYR A 412 -19.97 -8.43 -19.56
N GLN A 413 -19.95 -7.92 -18.33
CA GLN A 413 -19.84 -6.50 -18.06
C GLN A 413 -19.01 -6.22 -16.80
N GLN A 414 -18.45 -5.02 -16.76
CA GLN A 414 -17.70 -4.50 -15.64
C GLN A 414 -18.67 -3.90 -14.61
N LEU A 415 -18.42 -4.20 -13.33
CA LEU A 415 -19.15 -3.68 -12.19
C LEU A 415 -18.22 -2.88 -11.29
N GLU A 416 -18.81 -1.92 -10.60
CA GLU A 416 -18.27 -1.25 -9.44
C GLU A 416 -18.90 -1.85 -8.19
N ILE A 417 -18.10 -2.21 -7.20
CA ILE A 417 -18.53 -2.92 -6.00
C ILE A 417 -17.90 -2.24 -4.79
N SER A 418 -18.64 -2.18 -3.68
CA SER A 418 -18.07 -1.70 -2.43
C SER A 418 -18.68 -2.38 -1.22
N ALA A 419 -17.83 -2.71 -0.25
CA ALA A 419 -18.22 -3.31 1.01
C ALA A 419 -18.93 -2.31 1.92
N ARG A 420 -20.12 -2.70 2.40
CA ARG A 420 -20.85 -1.94 3.42
C ARG A 420 -20.33 -2.32 4.80
N GLU A 421 -19.29 -1.63 5.24
CA GLU A 421 -18.64 -1.87 6.53
C GLU A 421 -19.23 -1.01 7.65
N PHE A 422 -18.98 -1.42 8.91
CA PHE A 422 -19.51 -0.75 10.09
C PHE A 422 -18.46 0.17 10.73
N ASP A 423 -18.80 1.46 10.89
CA ASP A 423 -17.96 2.47 11.52
C ASP A 423 -18.54 2.87 12.90
N PHE A 424 -17.91 2.36 13.94
CA PHE A 424 -18.30 2.58 15.33
C PHE A 424 -18.21 4.03 15.78
N SER A 425 -17.32 4.82 15.17
CA SER A 425 -17.15 6.23 15.54
C SER A 425 -18.39 7.06 15.23
N ARG A 426 -19.27 6.56 14.36
CA ARG A 426 -20.53 7.19 13.96
C ARG A 426 -21.72 6.83 14.85
N LEU A 427 -21.53 5.94 15.83
CA LEU A 427 -22.53 5.72 16.87
C LEU A 427 -22.57 6.93 17.82
N PRO A 428 -23.74 7.28 18.39
CA PRO A 428 -23.81 8.28 19.45
C PRO A 428 -22.85 7.95 20.60
N ALA A 429 -22.26 8.96 21.24
CA ALA A 429 -21.29 8.74 22.32
C ALA A 429 -21.84 7.89 23.49
N SER A 430 -23.15 7.94 23.77
CA SER A 430 -23.81 7.08 24.76
C SER A 430 -23.89 5.60 24.35
N ALA A 431 -23.84 5.32 23.05
CA ALA A 431 -23.86 3.98 22.47
C ALA A 431 -22.45 3.42 22.20
N GLN A 432 -21.40 4.24 22.24
CA GLN A 432 -19.99 3.82 22.18
C GLN A 432 -19.54 3.27 23.55
N ASN A 433 -20.09 2.11 23.89
CA ASN A 433 -19.75 1.39 25.10
C ASN A 433 -19.30 -0.04 24.76
N TRP A 434 -18.59 -0.67 25.70
CA TRP A 434 -17.95 -1.96 25.48
C TRP A 434 -18.91 -3.06 24.98
N VAL A 435 -20.16 -3.10 25.47
CA VAL A 435 -21.14 -4.11 25.03
C VAL A 435 -21.50 -3.90 23.57
N ASN A 436 -21.75 -2.66 23.17
CA ASN A 436 -22.09 -2.35 21.79
C ASN A 436 -20.92 -2.57 20.83
N GLU A 437 -19.72 -2.14 21.22
CA GLU A 437 -18.51 -2.26 20.39
C GLU A 437 -18.03 -3.71 20.24
N ARG A 438 -18.21 -4.55 21.26
CA ARG A 438 -17.61 -5.90 21.29
C ARG A 438 -18.59 -7.03 21.09
N LEU A 439 -19.88 -6.83 21.38
CA LEU A 439 -20.88 -7.91 21.42
C LEU A 439 -22.11 -7.65 20.55
N ASN A 440 -22.58 -6.41 20.40
CA ASN A 440 -23.81 -6.15 19.65
C ASN A 440 -23.55 -5.80 18.19
N TYR A 441 -22.73 -4.78 17.91
CA TYR A 441 -22.44 -4.32 16.55
C TYR A 441 -21.14 -4.95 16.05
N THR A 442 -21.18 -6.22 15.69
CA THR A 442 -19.95 -6.98 15.45
C THR A 442 -19.48 -6.97 13.99
N HIS A 443 -20.32 -6.61 13.02
CA HIS A 443 -20.04 -6.78 11.59
C HIS A 443 -20.71 -5.70 10.72
N GLY A 444 -20.13 -5.48 9.53
CA GLY A 444 -20.76 -4.80 8.40
C GLY A 444 -21.74 -5.72 7.67
N TYR A 445 -22.47 -5.24 6.65
CA TYR A 445 -23.54 -6.02 6.04
C TYR A 445 -23.72 -5.80 4.53
N GLY A 446 -23.22 -6.74 3.75
CA GLY A 446 -23.39 -6.81 2.30
C GLY A 446 -22.48 -5.86 1.53
N VAL A 447 -22.75 -5.76 0.23
CA VAL A 447 -22.10 -4.83 -0.70
C VAL A 447 -23.15 -4.03 -1.43
N ALA A 448 -22.77 -2.88 -1.98
CA ALA A 448 -23.48 -2.24 -3.07
C ALA A 448 -22.71 -2.47 -4.36
N ALA A 449 -23.41 -2.69 -5.48
CA ALA A 449 -22.78 -2.89 -6.77
C ALA A 449 -23.61 -2.28 -7.90
N SER A 450 -22.93 -1.62 -8.85
CA SER A 450 -23.52 -0.97 -10.03
C SER A 450 -22.77 -1.37 -11.30
N PRO A 451 -23.45 -1.55 -12.44
CA PRO A 451 -22.77 -1.60 -13.73
C PRO A 451 -22.10 -0.26 -14.03
N VAL A 452 -20.89 -0.30 -14.58
CA VAL A 452 -20.09 0.90 -14.81
C VAL A 452 -20.73 1.90 -15.79
N ASN A 453 -21.65 1.43 -16.65
CA ASN A 453 -22.24 2.19 -17.74
C ASN A 453 -23.74 2.52 -17.51
N ALA A 454 -24.29 2.21 -16.34
CA ALA A 454 -25.72 2.30 -16.09
C ALA A 454 -26.09 3.50 -15.21
N VAL A 455 -27.11 4.24 -15.64
CA VAL A 455 -27.57 5.48 -15.00
C VAL A 455 -29.09 5.52 -15.01
N VAL A 456 -29.69 5.89 -13.88
CA VAL A 456 -31.14 6.00 -13.67
C VAL A 456 -31.52 7.38 -13.16
N GLY A 457 -32.77 7.78 -13.43
CA GLY A 457 -33.37 9.00 -12.91
C GLY A 457 -32.58 10.26 -13.26
N GLU A 458 -32.19 11.03 -12.23
CA GLU A 458 -31.56 12.35 -12.36
C GLU A 458 -30.02 12.29 -12.54
N GLY A 459 -29.48 11.13 -12.94
CA GLY A 459 -28.04 10.94 -13.09
C GLY A 459 -27.43 10.17 -11.93
N LEU A 460 -28.09 9.11 -11.46
CA LEU A 460 -27.68 8.26 -10.34
C LEU A 460 -27.31 6.85 -10.85
N PRO A 461 -26.44 6.10 -10.16
CA PRO A 461 -26.05 4.77 -10.61
C PRO A 461 -27.23 3.80 -10.55
N ASP A 462 -27.31 2.89 -11.52
CA ASP A 462 -28.20 1.73 -11.42
C ASP A 462 -27.54 0.63 -10.58
N TYR A 463 -28.33 -0.14 -9.82
CA TYR A 463 -27.77 -1.12 -8.90
C TYR A 463 -28.13 -2.55 -9.30
N VAL A 464 -27.11 -3.42 -9.32
CA VAL A 464 -27.26 -4.88 -9.43
C VAL A 464 -27.22 -5.57 -8.06
N VAL A 465 -26.69 -4.88 -7.04
CA VAL A 465 -26.82 -5.22 -5.62
C VAL A 465 -27.08 -3.92 -4.84
N HIS A 466 -28.13 -3.92 -4.03
CA HIS A 466 -28.58 -2.75 -3.27
C HIS A 466 -29.36 -3.15 -2.01
N ASP A 467 -29.65 -2.16 -1.17
CA ASP A 467 -30.55 -2.23 -0.02
C ASP A 467 -30.07 -3.15 1.12
N LEU A 468 -30.94 -3.30 2.12
CA LEU A 468 -30.72 -4.03 3.35
C LEU A 468 -32.01 -4.81 3.73
N PRO A 469 -32.00 -6.16 3.69
CA PRO A 469 -30.88 -7.02 3.30
C PRO A 469 -30.54 -6.87 1.80
N PRO A 470 -29.30 -7.19 1.37
CA PRO A 470 -28.89 -7.06 -0.02
C PRO A 470 -29.83 -7.82 -0.97
N ALA A 471 -30.34 -7.11 -1.97
CA ALA A 471 -31.19 -7.62 -3.02
C ALA A 471 -30.61 -7.25 -4.39
N GLY A 472 -31.03 -7.95 -5.45
CA GLY A 472 -30.63 -7.64 -6.82
C GLY A 472 -30.41 -8.89 -7.68
N SER A 473 -29.70 -8.72 -8.79
CA SER A 473 -29.44 -9.78 -9.77
C SER A 473 -28.32 -10.73 -9.36
N ILE A 474 -27.43 -10.30 -8.45
CA ILE A 474 -26.37 -11.13 -7.88
C ILE A 474 -26.79 -11.55 -6.46
N PRO A 475 -27.11 -12.83 -6.23
CA PRO A 475 -27.59 -13.28 -4.93
C PRO A 475 -26.46 -13.32 -3.90
N ILE A 476 -26.71 -12.80 -2.70
CA ILE A 476 -25.82 -12.87 -1.54
C ILE A 476 -26.54 -13.58 -0.42
N THR A 477 -26.12 -14.80 -0.11
CA THR A 477 -26.71 -15.62 0.95
C THR A 477 -26.03 -15.41 2.30
N GLN A 478 -24.77 -14.96 2.31
CA GLN A 478 -24.01 -14.64 3.52
C GLN A 478 -23.44 -13.22 3.43
N PRO A 479 -24.23 -12.19 3.81
CA PRO A 479 -23.84 -10.79 3.65
C PRO A 479 -22.97 -10.24 4.80
N ALA A 480 -22.93 -10.88 5.97
CA ALA A 480 -22.22 -10.32 7.13
C ALA A 480 -20.68 -10.24 6.92
N ILE A 481 -20.11 -9.06 7.19
CA ILE A 481 -18.68 -8.73 7.04
C ILE A 481 -18.06 -8.55 8.43
N TYR A 482 -17.50 -9.63 8.97
CA TYR A 482 -16.74 -9.58 10.23
C TYR A 482 -15.30 -9.13 10.02
N PHE A 483 -14.75 -9.34 8.82
CA PHE A 483 -13.39 -8.97 8.43
C PHE A 483 -13.46 -8.07 7.19
N GLY A 484 -12.87 -6.89 7.30
CA GLY A 484 -12.94 -5.85 6.26
C GLY A 484 -11.76 -4.90 6.35
N GLU A 485 -11.83 -3.76 5.70
CA GLU A 485 -10.75 -2.79 5.61
C GLU A 485 -10.81 -1.71 6.69
N LEU A 486 -11.97 -1.50 7.31
CA LEU A 486 -12.06 -0.49 8.37
C LEU A 486 -11.39 -0.98 9.66
N SER A 487 -10.44 -0.19 10.15
CA SER A 487 -9.84 -0.31 11.48
C SER A 487 -10.18 0.93 12.30
N PRO A 488 -11.26 0.93 13.10
CA PRO A 488 -11.45 1.98 14.09
C PRO A 488 -10.36 1.86 15.15
N SER A 489 -9.65 2.95 15.43
CA SER A 489 -8.61 3.02 16.45
C SER A 489 -9.09 2.45 17.79
N GLY A 490 -8.50 1.33 18.23
CA GLY A 490 -8.82 0.67 19.50
C GLY A 490 -9.88 -0.43 19.42
N LEU A 491 -10.44 -0.74 18.24
CA LEU A 491 -11.45 -1.78 18.04
C LEU A 491 -10.94 -3.03 17.29
N ASP A 492 -9.75 -3.51 17.67
CA ASP A 492 -9.06 -4.62 16.99
C ASP A 492 -9.75 -5.99 17.13
N TYR A 493 -10.82 -6.10 17.92
CA TYR A 493 -11.49 -7.37 18.20
C TYR A 493 -12.98 -7.24 18.50
N VAL A 494 -13.73 -8.31 18.20
CA VAL A 494 -15.10 -8.54 18.67
C VAL A 494 -15.25 -9.95 19.22
N LEU A 495 -16.34 -10.19 19.94
CA LEU A 495 -16.63 -11.42 20.65
C LEU A 495 -17.95 -11.99 20.14
N ALA A 496 -17.89 -13.09 19.39
CA ALA A 496 -19.04 -13.64 18.72
C ALA A 496 -18.97 -15.19 18.68
N PRO A 497 -20.07 -15.91 18.91
CA PRO A 497 -21.35 -15.42 19.44
C PRO A 497 -21.25 -15.08 20.94
N SER A 498 -22.18 -14.27 21.45
CA SER A 498 -22.32 -13.98 22.89
C SER A 498 -23.63 -14.55 23.46
N SER A 499 -23.90 -14.39 24.76
CA SER A 499 -25.22 -14.72 25.33
C SER A 499 -26.35 -13.87 24.76
N SER A 500 -26.00 -12.66 24.28
CA SER A 500 -26.90 -11.73 23.61
C SER A 500 -26.74 -11.90 22.09
N ARG A 501 -27.84 -11.82 21.36
CA ARG A 501 -27.78 -11.88 19.89
C ARG A 501 -27.17 -10.59 19.35
N GLU A 502 -26.39 -10.74 18.29
CA GLU A 502 -25.72 -9.65 17.58
C GLU A 502 -26.74 -8.93 16.70
N PHE A 503 -26.62 -7.61 16.56
CA PHE A 503 -27.38 -6.87 15.57
C PHE A 503 -26.92 -7.30 14.17
N ASP A 504 -27.86 -7.68 13.30
CA ASP A 504 -27.59 -8.11 11.92
C ASP A 504 -27.82 -6.91 10.98
N TYR A 505 -29.07 -6.45 10.91
CA TYR A 505 -29.45 -5.29 10.13
C TYR A 505 -30.80 -4.71 10.57
N ALA A 506 -31.08 -3.47 10.18
CA ALA A 506 -32.36 -2.83 10.46
C ALA A 506 -33.37 -3.12 9.34
N GLN A 507 -34.58 -3.55 9.69
CA GLN A 507 -35.70 -3.78 8.78
C GLN A 507 -36.90 -2.90 9.16
N GLY A 508 -37.05 -1.76 8.48
CA GLY A 508 -38.10 -0.79 8.80
C GLY A 508 -37.88 -0.19 10.20
N SER A 509 -38.84 -0.43 11.11
CA SER A 509 -38.77 -0.02 12.53
C SER A 509 -38.31 -1.14 13.48
N GLN A 510 -37.97 -2.32 12.96
CA GLN A 510 -37.49 -3.46 13.74
C GLN A 510 -36.03 -3.75 13.41
N ASP A 511 -35.32 -4.29 14.40
CA ASP A 511 -33.95 -4.77 14.23
C ASP A 511 -33.96 -6.29 14.09
N VAL A 512 -33.22 -6.79 13.10
CA VAL A 512 -32.97 -8.21 12.90
C VAL A 512 -31.67 -8.57 13.60
N PHE A 513 -31.68 -9.72 14.27
CA PHE A 513 -30.56 -10.18 15.08
C PHE A 513 -30.07 -11.55 14.62
N THR A 514 -28.77 -11.75 14.71
CA THR A 514 -28.08 -12.97 14.32
C THR A 514 -27.21 -13.51 15.46
N SER A 515 -26.57 -14.64 15.21
CA SER A 515 -25.50 -15.15 16.07
C SER A 515 -24.44 -15.76 15.18
N TYR A 516 -23.20 -15.36 15.39
CA TYR A 516 -22.08 -15.87 14.62
C TYR A 516 -21.97 -17.40 14.72
N THR A 517 -21.79 -18.04 13.57
CA THR A 517 -21.67 -19.50 13.43
C THR A 517 -20.34 -19.94 12.82
N GLY A 518 -19.45 -18.98 12.53
CA GLY A 518 -18.12 -19.27 12.01
C GLY A 518 -17.25 -19.99 13.05
N LYS A 519 -16.17 -20.60 12.56
CA LYS A 519 -15.34 -21.52 13.36
C LYS A 519 -13.95 -20.98 13.66
N HIS A 520 -13.50 -19.98 12.91
CA HIS A 520 -12.16 -19.42 13.00
C HIS A 520 -12.15 -18.24 13.98
N GLY A 521 -11.61 -18.48 15.17
CA GLY A 521 -11.47 -17.48 16.23
C GLY A 521 -10.97 -18.14 17.51
N VAL A 522 -10.44 -17.33 18.43
CA VAL A 522 -9.86 -17.89 19.67
C VAL A 522 -10.98 -18.20 20.67
N PRO A 523 -11.14 -19.45 21.15
CA PRO A 523 -12.18 -19.77 22.11
C PRO A 523 -11.97 -19.04 23.45
N MET A 524 -13.01 -18.38 23.97
CA MET A 524 -12.94 -17.56 25.18
C MET A 524 -13.33 -18.34 26.44
N ASN A 525 -12.62 -19.44 26.69
CA ASN A 525 -12.73 -20.16 27.97
C ASN A 525 -12.14 -19.34 29.15
N GLY A 526 -12.38 -19.77 30.39
CA GLY A 526 -11.96 -19.03 31.59
C GLY A 526 -10.48 -18.64 31.64
N VAL A 527 -9.56 -19.50 31.16
CA VAL A 527 -8.12 -19.19 31.11
C VAL A 527 -7.81 -18.20 29.99
N ASN A 528 -8.36 -18.41 28.79
CA ASN A 528 -8.14 -17.54 27.65
C ASN A 528 -8.67 -16.13 27.92
N ARG A 529 -9.83 -16.00 28.58
CA ARG A 529 -10.36 -14.71 29.01
C ARG A 529 -9.39 -13.94 29.90
N ALA A 530 -8.72 -14.62 30.83
CA ALA A 530 -7.71 -13.98 31.68
C ALA A 530 -6.47 -13.54 30.89
N LEU A 531 -5.95 -14.39 30.00
CA LEU A 531 -4.78 -14.08 29.18
C LEU A 531 -5.04 -12.92 28.21
N TRP A 532 -6.15 -12.97 27.48
CA TRP A 532 -6.52 -11.94 26.53
C TRP A 532 -6.94 -10.62 27.21
N SER A 533 -7.51 -10.69 28.41
CA SER A 533 -7.78 -9.52 29.24
C SER A 533 -6.48 -8.76 29.57
N LEU A 534 -5.42 -9.50 29.93
CA LEU A 534 -4.10 -8.92 30.17
C LEU A 534 -3.45 -8.39 28.88
N LYS A 535 -3.53 -9.14 27.76
CA LYS A 535 -2.97 -8.74 26.45
C LYS A 535 -3.58 -7.44 25.94
N LEU A 536 -4.89 -7.32 26.01
CA LEU A 536 -5.65 -6.19 25.45
C LEU A 536 -5.86 -5.07 26.48
N SER A 537 -5.38 -5.26 27.73
CA SER A 537 -5.69 -4.38 28.86
C SER A 537 -7.20 -4.13 29.05
N ASP A 538 -8.00 -5.17 28.80
CA ASP A 538 -9.47 -5.12 28.85
C ASP A 538 -10.00 -6.04 29.95
N PHE A 539 -10.35 -5.45 31.10
CA PHE A 539 -10.87 -6.20 32.25
C PHE A 539 -12.29 -6.72 32.01
N SER A 540 -13.08 -6.10 31.14
CA SER A 540 -14.46 -6.50 30.86
C SER A 540 -14.52 -7.90 30.26
N LEU A 541 -13.50 -8.30 29.48
CA LEU A 541 -13.36 -9.65 28.93
C LEU A 541 -13.34 -10.73 30.03
N LEU A 542 -12.69 -10.44 31.17
CA LEU A 542 -12.57 -11.37 32.28
C LEU A 542 -13.87 -11.51 33.07
N VAL A 543 -14.59 -10.41 33.30
CA VAL A 543 -15.74 -10.38 34.23
C VAL A 543 -17.12 -10.44 33.57
N SER A 544 -17.23 -10.14 32.27
CA SER A 544 -18.53 -10.09 31.60
C SER A 544 -19.22 -11.46 31.57
N GLY A 545 -20.43 -11.54 32.12
CA GLY A 545 -21.26 -12.76 32.06
C GLY A 545 -21.80 -13.08 30.65
N GLN A 546 -21.65 -12.16 29.70
CA GLN A 546 -22.12 -12.36 28.32
C GLN A 546 -21.14 -13.17 27.45
N VAL A 547 -19.89 -13.28 27.90
CA VAL A 547 -18.85 -14.11 27.27
C VAL A 547 -18.94 -15.51 27.84
N THR A 548 -19.14 -16.50 26.96
CA THR A 548 -19.31 -17.91 27.32
C THR A 548 -18.19 -18.76 26.71
N ASP A 549 -18.08 -20.03 27.10
CA ASP A 549 -17.10 -20.95 26.51
C ASP A 549 -17.34 -21.23 25.01
N LYS A 550 -18.50 -20.84 24.46
CA LYS A 550 -18.80 -20.89 23.02
C LYS A 550 -18.37 -19.63 22.26
N THR A 551 -18.04 -18.55 22.98
CA THR A 551 -17.67 -17.27 22.38
C THR A 551 -16.28 -17.37 21.76
N LEU A 552 -16.15 -16.88 20.52
CA LEU A 552 -14.87 -16.75 19.84
C LEU A 552 -14.43 -15.29 19.86
N MET A 553 -13.14 -15.08 20.08
CA MET A 553 -12.51 -13.79 19.84
C MET A 553 -12.06 -13.70 18.39
N LEU A 554 -12.66 -12.74 17.68
CA LEU A 554 -12.32 -12.38 16.32
C LEU A 554 -11.35 -11.20 16.39
N TYR A 555 -10.05 -11.48 16.36
CA TYR A 555 -8.95 -10.52 16.57
C TYR A 555 -8.23 -10.14 15.26
N ARG A 556 -7.67 -8.92 15.17
CA ARG A 556 -7.05 -8.35 13.95
C ARG A 556 -8.01 -8.46 12.77
N ARG A 557 -9.08 -7.68 12.84
CA ARG A 557 -10.19 -7.75 11.88
C ARG A 557 -9.89 -7.07 10.55
N ASN A 558 -9.01 -6.05 10.59
CA ASN A 558 -8.51 -5.42 9.39
C ASN A 558 -7.69 -6.41 8.58
N ILE A 559 -8.12 -6.61 7.33
CA ILE A 559 -7.56 -7.63 6.45
C ILE A 559 -6.10 -7.36 6.09
N ARG A 560 -5.70 -6.08 5.97
CA ARG A 560 -4.31 -5.71 5.64
C ARG A 560 -3.38 -5.97 6.81
N ASP A 561 -3.74 -5.50 8.00
CA ASP A 561 -2.99 -5.75 9.25
C ASP A 561 -2.86 -7.24 9.54
N ARG A 562 -3.94 -8.00 9.30
CA ARG A 562 -3.97 -9.46 9.43
C ARG A 562 -2.97 -10.13 8.51
N VAL A 563 -2.97 -9.81 7.21
CA VAL A 563 -2.04 -10.40 6.25
C VAL A 563 -0.60 -9.98 6.58
N GLN A 564 -0.38 -8.72 6.96
CA GLN A 564 0.95 -8.19 7.30
C GLN A 564 1.57 -8.90 8.50
N GLU A 565 0.77 -9.21 9.51
CA GLU A 565 1.25 -9.97 10.68
C GLU A 565 1.56 -11.42 10.34
N LEU A 566 0.72 -12.08 9.53
CA LEU A 566 0.91 -13.49 9.15
C LEU A 566 2.09 -13.66 8.20
N ALA A 567 2.31 -12.70 7.31
CA ALA A 567 3.30 -12.72 6.24
C ALA A 567 4.21 -11.47 6.26
N PRO A 568 4.95 -11.18 7.35
CA PRO A 568 5.72 -9.93 7.49
C PRO A 568 6.94 -9.83 6.56
N PHE A 569 7.14 -10.85 5.73
CA PHE A 569 8.19 -10.97 4.73
C PHE A 569 7.67 -10.74 3.29
N LEU A 570 6.36 -10.51 3.14
CA LEU A 570 5.74 -10.04 1.90
C LEU A 570 5.35 -8.57 2.07
N SER A 571 5.50 -7.78 1.00
CA SER A 571 4.93 -6.44 0.92
C SER A 571 3.51 -6.54 0.38
N ILE A 572 2.56 -5.78 0.91
CA ILE A 572 1.13 -5.93 0.59
C ILE A 572 0.66 -4.77 -0.28
N ASP A 573 -0.18 -5.05 -1.27
CA ASP A 573 -0.78 -4.03 -2.13
C ASP A 573 -1.62 -3.00 -1.35
N SER A 574 -1.77 -1.81 -1.95
CA SER A 574 -2.52 -0.71 -1.39
C SER A 574 -4.04 -0.85 -1.46
N ASP A 575 -4.56 -1.68 -2.38
CA ASP A 575 -5.95 -1.73 -2.84
C ASP A 575 -6.49 -3.19 -2.85
N PRO A 576 -6.79 -3.78 -1.67
CA PRO A 576 -7.45 -5.08 -1.60
C PRO A 576 -8.91 -4.96 -2.07
N TYR A 577 -9.42 -5.96 -2.75
CA TYR A 577 -10.74 -5.87 -3.41
C TYR A 577 -11.72 -6.95 -3.00
N ILE A 578 -12.99 -6.60 -2.95
CA ILE A 578 -14.08 -7.51 -2.60
C ILE A 578 -14.75 -8.13 -3.84
N VAL A 579 -15.02 -9.43 -3.76
CA VAL A 579 -15.69 -10.19 -4.83
C VAL A 579 -16.85 -11.03 -4.26
N ILE A 580 -17.87 -11.24 -5.08
CA ILE A 580 -19.06 -12.02 -4.72
C ILE A 580 -18.98 -13.38 -5.44
N VAL A 581 -18.73 -14.45 -4.69
CA VAL A 581 -18.59 -15.80 -5.25
C VAL A 581 -19.51 -16.77 -4.50
N GLY A 582 -20.42 -17.41 -5.23
CA GLY A 582 -21.31 -18.44 -4.67
C GLY A 582 -22.19 -17.95 -3.52
N GLY A 583 -22.58 -16.66 -3.52
CA GLY A 583 -23.38 -16.05 -2.47
C GLY A 583 -22.62 -15.65 -1.19
N ARG A 584 -21.28 -15.75 -1.20
CA ARG A 584 -20.39 -15.27 -0.13
C ARG A 584 -19.50 -14.14 -0.63
N LEU A 585 -18.93 -13.39 0.32
CA LEU A 585 -18.04 -12.27 0.08
C LEU A 585 -16.60 -12.67 0.41
N TYR A 586 -15.68 -12.40 -0.52
CA TYR A 586 -14.26 -12.67 -0.34
C TYR A 586 -13.45 -11.41 -0.63
N TRP A 587 -12.47 -11.13 0.22
CA TRP A 587 -11.42 -10.17 -0.06
C TRP A 587 -10.26 -10.86 -0.76
N ILE A 588 -9.72 -10.23 -1.81
CA ILE A 588 -8.48 -10.65 -2.44
C ILE A 588 -7.44 -9.56 -2.19
N VAL A 589 -6.35 -9.95 -1.56
CA VAL A 589 -5.22 -9.08 -1.23
C VAL A 589 -4.01 -9.52 -2.03
N ASP A 590 -3.41 -8.59 -2.76
CA ASP A 590 -2.20 -8.82 -3.52
C ASP A 590 -0.95 -8.67 -2.65
N ALA A 591 0.01 -9.58 -2.82
CA ALA A 591 1.24 -9.60 -2.03
C ALA A 591 2.49 -9.87 -2.88
N TYR A 592 3.54 -9.15 -2.55
CA TYR A 592 4.76 -9.02 -3.33
C TYR A 592 5.97 -9.58 -2.57
N THR A 593 6.86 -10.24 -3.31
CA THR A 593 8.23 -10.39 -2.85
C THR A 593 9.07 -9.25 -3.40
N THR A 594 9.82 -8.60 -2.52
CA THR A 594 10.68 -7.46 -2.86
C THR A 594 12.11 -7.71 -2.38
N ALA A 595 13.07 -7.11 -3.08
CA ALA A 595 14.48 -7.10 -2.65
C ALA A 595 15.20 -5.86 -3.16
N SER A 596 16.34 -5.56 -2.54
CA SER A 596 17.20 -4.39 -2.84
C SER A 596 18.60 -4.77 -3.32
N THR A 597 18.86 -6.05 -3.54
CA THR A 597 20.18 -6.58 -3.88
C THR A 597 20.25 -7.23 -5.25
N TYR A 598 19.24 -7.07 -6.11
CA TYR A 598 19.26 -7.65 -7.46
C TYR A 598 20.31 -6.94 -8.34
N PRO A 599 21.30 -7.65 -8.90
CA PRO A 599 22.35 -7.04 -9.72
C PRO A 599 21.83 -6.25 -10.92
N TYR A 600 22.41 -5.08 -11.15
CA TYR A 600 22.25 -4.14 -12.27
C TYR A 600 20.84 -3.58 -12.45
N SER A 601 19.94 -3.86 -11.53
CA SER A 601 18.57 -3.36 -11.59
C SER A 601 18.49 -1.96 -10.99
N GLN A 602 17.79 -1.05 -11.68
CA GLN A 602 17.46 0.26 -11.16
C GLN A 602 16.61 0.15 -9.89
N ALA A 603 16.93 0.97 -8.89
CA ALA A 603 16.14 1.08 -7.69
C ALA A 603 14.90 1.97 -7.90
N GLN A 604 13.83 1.64 -7.19
CA GLN A 604 12.61 2.41 -7.06
C GLN A 604 12.15 2.43 -5.60
N VAL A 605 11.52 3.53 -5.20
CA VAL A 605 10.93 3.64 -3.87
C VAL A 605 9.56 2.96 -3.87
N PHE A 606 9.38 1.98 -3.00
CA PHE A 606 8.09 1.33 -2.78
C PHE A 606 7.84 1.22 -1.27
N GLN A 607 6.72 1.76 -0.79
CA GLN A 607 6.34 1.75 0.64
C GLN A 607 7.48 2.21 1.57
N SER A 608 8.12 3.33 1.22
CA SER A 608 9.27 3.92 1.94
C SER A 608 10.56 3.08 1.96
N ASN A 609 10.64 2.02 1.16
CA ASN A 609 11.84 1.20 1.01
C ASN A 609 12.39 1.30 -0.43
N ASP A 610 13.71 1.33 -0.57
CA ASP A 610 14.36 1.19 -1.87
C ASP A 610 14.35 -0.28 -2.28
N ILE A 611 13.66 -0.59 -3.37
CA ILE A 611 13.61 -1.92 -3.98
C ILE A 611 14.22 -1.87 -5.37
N ASN A 612 14.83 -2.95 -5.81
CA ASN A 612 15.27 -3.11 -7.20
C ASN A 612 14.83 -4.45 -7.80
N TYR A 613 13.89 -5.13 -7.13
CA TYR A 613 13.27 -6.37 -7.55
C TYR A 613 11.85 -6.43 -6.98
N MET A 614 10.88 -6.83 -7.80
CA MET A 614 9.49 -6.98 -7.39
C MET A 614 8.78 -8.06 -8.20
N ARG A 615 7.97 -8.88 -7.52
CA ARG A 615 7.07 -9.87 -8.13
C ARG A 615 5.75 -9.94 -7.41
N ASN A 616 4.64 -10.04 -8.15
CA ASN A 616 3.36 -10.48 -7.60
C ASN A 616 3.42 -12.00 -7.40
N SER A 617 3.98 -12.40 -6.26
CA SER A 617 4.26 -13.81 -5.99
C SER A 617 3.08 -14.51 -5.33
N VAL A 618 2.19 -13.77 -4.65
CA VAL A 618 1.11 -14.35 -3.84
C VAL A 618 -0.19 -13.55 -3.96
N LYS A 619 -1.31 -14.26 -4.11
CA LYS A 619 -2.66 -13.73 -3.88
C LYS A 619 -3.22 -14.32 -2.58
N VAL A 620 -3.75 -13.48 -1.70
CA VAL A 620 -4.35 -13.90 -0.43
C VAL A 620 -5.86 -13.76 -0.53
N VAL A 621 -6.58 -14.85 -0.31
CA VAL A 621 -8.05 -14.85 -0.32
C VAL A 621 -8.54 -14.96 1.12
N ILE A 622 -9.43 -14.05 1.51
CA ILE A 622 -9.96 -13.96 2.87
C ILE A 622 -11.48 -13.96 2.81
N ASP A 623 -12.12 -14.92 3.45
CA ASP A 623 -13.57 -14.92 3.61
C ASP A 623 -14.00 -13.78 4.54
N ALA A 624 -14.90 -12.89 4.10
CA ALA A 624 -15.30 -11.72 4.90
C ALA A 624 -16.05 -12.10 6.20
N TYR A 625 -16.62 -13.31 6.27
CA TYR A 625 -17.34 -13.82 7.44
C TYR A 625 -16.42 -14.60 8.40
N GLU A 626 -15.54 -15.46 7.88
CA GLU A 626 -14.66 -16.30 8.72
C GLU A 626 -13.26 -15.72 8.94
N GLY A 627 -12.80 -14.85 8.04
CA GLY A 627 -11.50 -14.17 8.13
C GLY A 627 -10.30 -15.07 7.87
N ASN A 628 -10.47 -16.37 7.64
CA ASN A 628 -9.35 -17.28 7.41
C ASN A 628 -8.64 -16.95 6.08
N PRO A 629 -7.35 -16.55 6.09
CA PRO A 629 -6.62 -16.20 4.89
C PRO A 629 -5.96 -17.43 4.24
N ILE A 630 -6.11 -17.58 2.93
CA ILE A 630 -5.45 -18.62 2.14
C ILE A 630 -4.47 -17.95 1.18
N PHE A 631 -3.18 -18.32 1.27
CA PHE A 631 -2.10 -17.75 0.45
C PHE A 631 -1.83 -18.63 -0.76
N TYR A 632 -2.16 -18.14 -1.96
CA TYR A 632 -1.93 -18.83 -3.23
C TYR A 632 -0.70 -18.29 -3.93
N VAL A 633 0.25 -19.16 -4.27
CA VAL A 633 1.48 -18.80 -4.99
C VAL A 633 1.18 -18.66 -6.48
N VAL A 634 1.34 -17.44 -7.01
CA VAL A 634 1.05 -17.06 -8.40
C VAL A 634 2.28 -17.21 -9.29
N ASP A 635 3.45 -16.76 -8.82
CA ASP A 635 4.73 -16.92 -9.50
C ASP A 635 5.58 -17.99 -8.79
N PRO A 636 5.42 -19.29 -9.11
CA PRO A 636 6.22 -20.35 -8.49
C PRO A 636 7.68 -20.34 -8.93
N LYS A 637 8.09 -19.47 -9.88
CA LYS A 637 9.49 -19.37 -10.35
C LYS A 637 10.31 -18.40 -9.52
N ASP A 638 9.67 -17.43 -8.87
CA ASP A 638 10.33 -16.44 -8.02
C ASP A 638 11.19 -17.10 -6.91
N PRO A 639 12.51 -16.80 -6.84
CA PRO A 639 13.39 -17.39 -5.84
C PRO A 639 13.03 -17.03 -4.39
N LEU A 640 12.47 -15.85 -4.13
CA LEU A 640 12.12 -15.43 -2.79
C LEU A 640 10.93 -16.25 -2.26
N ILE A 641 9.85 -16.35 -3.04
CA ILE A 641 8.69 -17.15 -2.61
C ILE A 641 9.01 -18.64 -2.51
N LYS A 642 9.92 -19.18 -3.34
CA LYS A 642 10.40 -20.56 -3.18
C LYS A 642 11.06 -20.79 -1.82
N ALA A 643 11.94 -19.89 -1.39
CA ALA A 643 12.61 -20.00 -0.11
C ALA A 643 11.63 -19.83 1.07
N TYR A 644 10.69 -18.89 0.99
CA TYR A 644 9.65 -18.73 2.02
C TYR A 644 8.69 -19.92 2.08
N ARG A 645 8.33 -20.51 0.93
CA ARG A 645 7.51 -21.72 0.89
C ARG A 645 8.20 -22.93 1.51
N ALA A 646 9.53 -23.04 1.33
CA ALA A 646 10.31 -24.06 2.01
C ALA A 646 10.41 -23.81 3.54
N THR A 647 10.41 -22.54 3.95
CA THR A 647 10.42 -22.14 5.36
C THR A 647 9.05 -22.37 6.04
N PHE A 648 7.95 -22.05 5.34
CA PHE A 648 6.58 -22.08 5.85
C PHE A 648 5.66 -22.97 4.99
N PRO A 649 5.88 -24.30 4.97
CA PRO A 649 5.20 -25.20 4.02
C PRO A 649 3.68 -25.29 4.22
N SER A 650 3.17 -25.06 5.43
CA SER A 650 1.73 -25.10 5.74
C SER A 650 0.97 -23.84 5.32
N MET A 651 1.68 -22.75 5.00
CA MET A 651 1.07 -21.45 4.70
C MET A 651 0.59 -21.33 3.25
N PHE A 652 1.32 -21.92 2.31
CA PHE A 652 1.17 -21.65 0.88
C PHE A 652 0.51 -22.79 0.11
N GLN A 653 -0.43 -22.43 -0.76
CA GLN A 653 -1.07 -23.33 -1.72
C GLN A 653 -0.71 -22.96 -3.16
N SER A 654 -0.82 -23.91 -4.09
CA SER A 654 -0.66 -23.62 -5.53
C SER A 654 -1.83 -22.79 -6.03
N MET A 655 -1.60 -21.88 -6.97
CA MET A 655 -2.67 -21.19 -7.70
C MET A 655 -3.71 -22.16 -8.28
N ASP A 656 -3.29 -23.37 -8.67
CA ASP A 656 -4.16 -24.41 -9.21
C ASP A 656 -5.23 -24.90 -8.22
N ALA A 657 -4.97 -24.78 -6.91
CA ALA A 657 -5.91 -25.14 -5.86
C ALA A 657 -6.98 -24.07 -5.60
N MET A 658 -6.82 -22.86 -6.15
CA MET A 658 -7.79 -21.78 -6.02
C MET A 658 -9.13 -22.17 -6.69
N PRO A 659 -10.28 -22.03 -6.01
CA PRO A 659 -11.58 -22.30 -6.61
C PRO A 659 -11.79 -21.48 -7.88
N GLN A 660 -12.33 -22.10 -8.93
CA GLN A 660 -12.49 -21.45 -10.24
C GLN A 660 -13.28 -20.13 -10.14
N GLY A 661 -14.37 -20.13 -9.37
CA GLY A 661 -15.17 -18.92 -9.17
C GLY A 661 -14.41 -17.76 -8.55
N ILE A 662 -13.35 -17.99 -7.75
CA ILE A 662 -12.48 -16.92 -7.23
C ILE A 662 -11.38 -16.58 -8.25
N ARG A 663 -10.85 -17.60 -8.94
CA ARG A 663 -9.84 -17.43 -9.98
C ARG A 663 -10.33 -16.54 -11.12
N ASP A 664 -11.61 -16.60 -11.46
CA ASP A 664 -12.23 -15.77 -12.51
C ASP A 664 -12.22 -14.26 -12.18
N HIS A 665 -12.00 -13.89 -10.90
CA HIS A 665 -11.96 -12.50 -10.44
C HIS A 665 -10.55 -11.96 -10.22
N ILE A 666 -9.50 -12.74 -10.42
CA ILE A 666 -8.12 -12.26 -10.21
C ILE A 666 -7.79 -11.13 -11.18
N ARG A 667 -7.11 -10.08 -10.69
CA ARG A 667 -6.65 -8.96 -11.53
C ARG A 667 -5.15 -8.73 -11.40
N VAL A 668 -4.54 -8.11 -12.41
CA VAL A 668 -3.16 -7.59 -12.27
C VAL A 668 -3.21 -6.43 -11.28
N PRO A 669 -2.39 -6.41 -10.22
CA PRO A 669 -2.53 -5.43 -9.17
C PRO A 669 -1.97 -4.05 -9.56
N LEU A 670 -2.54 -3.02 -8.94
CA LEU A 670 -2.29 -1.62 -9.29
C LEU A 670 -0.87 -1.17 -8.93
N ASP A 671 -0.40 -1.45 -7.70
CA ASP A 671 0.91 -0.95 -7.23
C ASP A 671 2.07 -1.52 -8.05
N LEU A 672 2.05 -2.82 -8.35
CA LEU A 672 3.07 -3.44 -9.21
C LEU A 672 3.07 -2.81 -10.60
N PHE A 673 1.87 -2.61 -11.17
CA PHE A 673 1.76 -2.04 -12.50
C PHE A 673 2.24 -0.58 -12.53
N ASP A 674 1.99 0.20 -11.48
CA ASP A 674 2.50 1.56 -11.36
C ASP A 674 4.04 1.59 -11.33
N VAL A 675 4.68 0.75 -10.51
CA VAL A 675 6.14 0.59 -10.48
C VAL A 675 6.67 0.17 -11.85
N GLN A 676 5.99 -0.77 -12.52
CA GLN A 676 6.33 -1.23 -13.85
C GLN A 676 6.18 -0.15 -14.92
N VAL A 677 5.15 0.69 -14.86
CA VAL A 677 4.94 1.86 -15.73
C VAL A 677 6.12 2.82 -15.59
N GLN A 678 6.50 3.15 -14.36
CA GLN A 678 7.61 4.06 -14.08
C GLN A 678 8.95 3.52 -14.61
N ILE A 679 9.21 2.22 -14.45
CA ILE A 679 10.40 1.57 -15.03
C ILE A 679 10.29 1.56 -16.57
N TYR A 680 9.17 1.09 -17.13
CA TYR A 680 9.02 0.90 -18.56
C TYR A 680 9.10 2.22 -19.36
N ALA A 681 8.75 3.35 -18.74
CA ALA A 681 8.91 4.69 -19.30
C ALA A 681 10.32 4.98 -19.86
N THR A 682 11.35 4.36 -19.27
CA THR A 682 12.74 4.42 -19.79
C THR A 682 13.20 3.08 -20.36
N TYR A 683 12.84 1.96 -19.73
CA TYR A 683 13.37 0.63 -20.07
C TYR A 683 12.68 -0.09 -21.23
N HIS A 684 11.74 0.56 -21.92
CA HIS A 684 11.31 0.11 -23.24
C HIS A 684 12.43 0.26 -24.29
N MET A 685 13.37 1.19 -24.09
CA MET A 685 14.57 1.35 -24.92
C MET A 685 15.51 0.17 -24.69
N THR A 686 15.70 -0.66 -25.71
CA THR A 686 16.56 -1.86 -25.63
C THR A 686 17.95 -1.66 -26.24
N ASP A 687 18.14 -0.62 -27.06
CA ASP A 687 19.46 -0.25 -27.61
C ASP A 687 20.24 0.60 -26.58
N PRO A 688 21.43 0.15 -26.12
CA PRO A 688 22.23 0.89 -25.14
C PRO A 688 22.65 2.29 -25.56
N LYS A 689 22.82 2.56 -26.87
CA LYS A 689 23.20 3.88 -27.38
C LYS A 689 22.04 4.87 -27.27
N VAL A 690 20.83 4.43 -27.64
CA VAL A 690 19.61 5.22 -27.52
C VAL A 690 19.28 5.49 -26.04
N PHE A 691 19.46 4.47 -25.20
CA PHE A 691 19.28 4.60 -23.75
C PHE A 691 20.28 5.60 -23.15
N PHE A 692 21.56 5.53 -23.54
CA PHE A 692 22.59 6.47 -23.07
C PHE A 692 22.28 7.93 -23.39
N SER A 693 21.79 8.21 -24.61
CA SER A 693 21.41 9.56 -25.01
C SER A 693 20.05 10.01 -24.48
N ARG A 694 19.26 9.09 -23.88
CA ARG A 694 17.90 9.33 -23.37
C ARG A 694 16.97 9.97 -24.41
N GLU A 695 17.12 9.57 -25.68
CA GLU A 695 16.41 10.19 -26.81
C GLU A 695 14.91 9.84 -26.89
N ASP A 696 14.47 8.72 -26.29
CA ASP A 696 13.09 8.23 -26.37
C ASP A 696 12.47 8.01 -24.98
N VAL A 697 12.85 8.81 -23.97
CA VAL A 697 12.23 8.73 -22.64
C VAL A 697 10.74 9.10 -22.72
N TRP A 698 9.90 8.34 -22.05
CA TRP A 698 8.47 8.63 -21.91
C TRP A 698 8.13 9.18 -20.52
N ASP A 699 7.04 9.92 -20.43
CA ASP A 699 6.43 10.44 -19.21
C ASP A 699 5.03 9.84 -19.03
N VAL A 700 4.61 9.79 -17.77
CA VAL A 700 3.20 9.62 -17.40
C VAL A 700 2.44 10.90 -17.79
N PRO A 701 1.38 10.81 -18.62
CA PRO A 701 0.61 12.00 -18.99
C PRO A 701 -0.08 12.62 -17.79
N THR A 702 -0.47 13.89 -17.95
CA THR A 702 -1.31 14.59 -16.98
C THR A 702 -2.68 14.91 -17.56
N ALA A 703 -3.68 15.07 -16.71
CA ALA A 703 -5.03 15.53 -17.09
C ALA A 703 -5.61 16.41 -15.97
N GLN A 704 -6.54 17.29 -16.32
CA GLN A 704 -7.27 18.10 -15.33
C GLN A 704 -8.48 17.32 -14.81
N THR A 705 -8.80 17.50 -13.52
CA THR A 705 -9.91 16.81 -12.82
C THR A 705 -11.04 17.76 -12.39
N SER A 706 -10.92 19.05 -12.72
CA SER A 706 -11.95 20.07 -12.50
C SER A 706 -11.64 21.29 -13.36
N PRO A 707 -12.64 22.10 -13.74
CA PRO A 707 -12.41 23.30 -14.53
C PRO A 707 -11.42 24.24 -13.83
N GLY A 708 -10.30 24.56 -14.50
CA GLY A 708 -9.26 25.43 -13.96
C GLY A 708 -8.33 24.80 -12.90
N SER A 709 -8.43 23.50 -12.62
CA SER A 709 -7.50 22.83 -11.70
C SER A 709 -6.13 22.60 -12.32
N GLN A 710 -5.12 22.37 -11.47
CA GLN A 710 -3.80 21.97 -11.95
C GLN A 710 -3.87 20.55 -12.53
N PRO A 711 -3.21 20.27 -13.67
CA PRO A 711 -3.11 18.92 -14.20
C PRO A 711 -2.44 17.99 -13.19
N LEU A 712 -3.01 16.80 -13.00
CA LEU A 712 -2.47 15.74 -12.16
C LEU A 712 -2.01 14.57 -13.04
N PRO A 713 -1.00 13.79 -12.62
CA PRO A 713 -0.63 12.56 -13.29
C PRO A 713 -1.83 11.62 -13.44
N VAL A 714 -2.00 11.07 -14.64
CA VAL A 714 -2.99 10.02 -14.88
C VAL A 714 -2.54 8.75 -14.14
N GLN A 715 -3.44 8.14 -13.39
CA GLN A 715 -3.20 6.85 -12.74
C GLN A 715 -3.57 5.71 -13.68
N PRO A 716 -2.95 4.53 -13.57
CA PRO A 716 -3.43 3.36 -14.30
C PRO A 716 -4.88 3.02 -13.96
N TYR A 717 -5.66 2.53 -14.94
CA TYR A 717 -7.07 2.27 -14.75
C TYR A 717 -7.54 0.97 -15.44
N TYR A 718 -8.46 0.28 -14.78
CA TYR A 718 -9.07 -0.95 -15.29
C TYR A 718 -10.16 -0.66 -16.33
N VAL A 719 -10.13 -1.41 -17.42
CA VAL A 719 -11.08 -1.33 -18.53
C VAL A 719 -11.40 -2.73 -19.05
N LEU A 720 -12.63 -2.90 -19.54
CA LEU A 720 -13.05 -4.10 -20.23
C LEU A 720 -13.20 -3.81 -21.73
N PHE A 721 -12.24 -4.23 -22.55
CA PHE A 721 -12.28 -4.00 -24.00
C PHE A 721 -11.54 -5.09 -24.79
N ARG A 722 -11.74 -5.10 -26.11
CA ARG A 722 -11.03 -6.01 -27.01
C ARG A 722 -9.69 -5.40 -27.45
N LEU A 723 -8.58 -6.02 -27.06
CA LEU A 723 -7.25 -5.59 -27.51
C LEU A 723 -7.16 -5.61 -29.06
N PRO A 724 -6.47 -4.64 -29.68
CA PRO A 724 -6.29 -4.62 -31.13
C PRO A 724 -5.65 -5.93 -31.66
N GLY A 725 -6.35 -6.59 -32.58
CA GLY A 725 -5.93 -7.87 -33.18
C GLY A 725 -6.31 -9.13 -32.41
N GLU A 726 -6.91 -9.00 -31.22
CA GLU A 726 -7.42 -10.12 -30.43
C GLU A 726 -8.93 -10.34 -30.68
N PRO A 727 -9.45 -11.58 -30.64
CA PRO A 727 -10.84 -11.87 -30.99
C PRO A 727 -11.84 -11.61 -29.85
N SER A 728 -11.39 -11.65 -28.59
CA SER A 728 -12.25 -11.62 -27.40
C SER A 728 -11.94 -10.40 -26.52
N PRO A 729 -12.96 -9.82 -25.86
CA PRO A 729 -12.76 -8.79 -24.86
C PRO A 729 -12.07 -9.37 -23.63
N GLU A 730 -11.23 -8.56 -22.98
CA GLU A 730 -10.53 -8.93 -21.75
C GLU A 730 -10.58 -7.78 -20.74
N PHE A 731 -10.42 -8.14 -19.47
CA PHE A 731 -10.20 -7.18 -18.40
C PHE A 731 -8.74 -6.82 -18.30
N LEU A 732 -8.46 -5.52 -18.46
CA LEU A 732 -7.13 -4.98 -18.70
C LEU A 732 -6.87 -3.85 -17.72
N LEU A 733 -5.63 -3.74 -17.27
CA LEU A 733 -5.12 -2.55 -16.61
C LEU A 733 -4.24 -1.82 -17.61
N ILE A 734 -4.57 -0.56 -17.94
CA ILE A 734 -3.88 0.17 -19.01
C ILE A 734 -3.27 1.49 -18.54
N MET A 735 -2.22 1.91 -19.24
CA MET A 735 -1.57 3.20 -19.01
C MET A 735 -1.05 3.82 -20.32
N PRO A 736 -1.53 5.01 -20.73
CA PRO A 736 -0.94 5.77 -21.83
C PRO A 736 0.39 6.44 -21.45
N PHE A 737 1.22 6.73 -22.45
CA PHE A 737 2.50 7.42 -22.34
C PHE A 737 2.61 8.58 -23.32
N THR A 738 3.31 9.64 -22.89
CA THR A 738 3.73 10.77 -23.75
C THR A 738 5.25 10.81 -23.82
N PRO A 739 5.88 11.36 -24.87
CA PRO A 739 7.32 11.60 -24.85
C PRO A 739 7.68 12.60 -23.74
N HIS A 740 8.91 12.51 -23.24
CA HIS A 740 9.39 13.38 -22.18
C HIS A 740 9.21 14.87 -22.56
N GLY A 741 8.51 15.63 -21.71
CA GLY A 741 8.25 17.06 -21.92
C GLY A 741 7.27 17.39 -23.06
N LYS A 742 6.55 16.41 -23.61
CA LYS A 742 5.50 16.61 -24.63
C LYS A 742 4.15 16.09 -24.13
N THR A 743 3.09 16.49 -24.83
CA THR A 743 1.71 16.16 -24.44
C THR A 743 0.96 15.29 -25.46
N ASN A 744 1.60 14.92 -26.58
CA ASN A 744 1.07 13.96 -27.56
C ASN A 744 1.33 12.53 -27.10
N LEU A 745 0.45 11.58 -27.42
CA LEU A 745 0.69 10.16 -27.15
C LEU A 745 1.83 9.62 -28.02
N VAL A 746 2.59 8.70 -27.43
CA VAL A 746 3.63 7.91 -28.13
C VAL A 746 3.44 6.41 -27.96
N SER A 747 2.82 6.00 -26.86
CA SER A 747 2.60 4.59 -26.57
C SER A 747 1.50 4.42 -25.54
N TRP A 748 1.02 3.19 -25.39
CA TRP A 748 0.28 2.77 -24.20
C TRP A 748 0.65 1.32 -23.86
N LEU A 749 0.58 0.98 -22.58
CA LEU A 749 0.87 -0.34 -22.04
C LEU A 749 -0.41 -0.95 -21.49
N ALA A 750 -0.62 -2.24 -21.78
CA ALA A 750 -1.74 -3.04 -21.29
C ALA A 750 -1.23 -4.24 -20.50
N ALA A 751 -1.80 -4.48 -19.33
CA ALA A 751 -1.63 -5.72 -18.58
C ALA A 751 -2.91 -6.54 -18.61
N ARG A 752 -2.80 -7.81 -18.98
CA ARG A 752 -3.94 -8.73 -19.17
C ARG A 752 -4.28 -9.45 -17.86
N SER A 753 -5.56 -9.47 -17.46
CA SER A 753 -6.02 -10.10 -16.21
C SER A 753 -6.74 -11.44 -16.42
N ASP A 754 -7.05 -11.83 -17.65
CA ASP A 754 -7.95 -12.96 -17.91
C ASP A 754 -7.23 -14.25 -18.37
N GLY A 755 -7.71 -15.37 -17.82
CA GLY A 755 -7.37 -16.72 -18.27
C GLY A 755 -5.87 -17.02 -18.32
N SER A 756 -5.43 -17.67 -19.39
CA SER A 756 -4.01 -17.99 -19.63
C SER A 756 -3.15 -16.76 -19.95
N ASN A 757 -3.77 -15.62 -20.19
CA ASN A 757 -3.08 -14.37 -20.50
C ASN A 757 -2.77 -13.54 -19.26
N TYR A 758 -3.26 -13.95 -18.09
CA TYR A 758 -2.98 -13.29 -16.82
C TYR A 758 -1.49 -12.95 -16.63
N GLY A 759 -1.20 -11.69 -16.34
CA GLY A 759 0.15 -11.19 -16.10
C GLY A 759 0.99 -10.95 -17.36
N GLN A 760 0.41 -11.07 -18.56
CA GLN A 760 1.10 -10.69 -19.80
C GLN A 760 0.95 -9.20 -20.09
N TYR A 761 2.02 -8.60 -20.62
CA TYR A 761 2.08 -7.18 -20.96
C TYR A 761 2.22 -6.97 -22.47
N VAL A 762 1.50 -5.99 -23.01
CA VAL A 762 1.58 -5.58 -24.41
C VAL A 762 1.73 -4.06 -24.49
N SER A 763 2.76 -3.59 -25.21
CA SER A 763 3.00 -2.17 -25.44
C SER A 763 2.73 -1.83 -26.89
N TYR A 764 1.83 -0.88 -27.12
CA TYR A 764 1.45 -0.42 -28.45
C TYR A 764 2.16 0.90 -28.74
N VAL A 765 3.17 0.87 -29.60
CA VAL A 765 3.98 2.04 -29.95
C VAL A 765 3.39 2.73 -31.17
N LEU A 766 3.07 4.01 -31.02
CA LEU A 766 2.40 4.80 -32.04
C LEU A 766 3.41 5.36 -33.07
N PRO A 767 2.97 5.66 -34.31
CA PRO A 767 3.84 6.21 -35.34
C PRO A 767 4.43 7.58 -34.96
N LYS A 768 5.73 7.78 -35.21
CA LYS A 768 6.44 9.05 -34.90
C LYS A 768 6.22 10.15 -35.96
N ASP A 769 5.65 9.82 -37.10
CA ASP A 769 5.36 10.73 -38.23
C ASP A 769 3.96 11.36 -38.15
N ARG A 770 3.16 10.97 -37.16
CA ARG A 770 1.81 11.50 -36.90
C ARG A 770 1.70 12.03 -35.48
N VAL A 771 0.81 13.01 -35.30
CA VAL A 771 0.49 13.57 -33.99
C VAL A 771 -0.80 12.94 -33.51
N ILE A 772 -0.72 12.19 -32.42
CA ILE A 772 -1.87 11.63 -31.72
C ILE A 772 -2.02 12.40 -30.41
N PHE A 773 -3.19 12.98 -30.16
CA PHE A 773 -3.39 13.82 -28.98
C PHE A 773 -3.27 13.04 -27.67
N GLY A 774 -2.61 13.60 -26.65
CA GLY A 774 -2.60 13.01 -25.30
C GLY A 774 -3.71 13.55 -24.40
N PRO A 775 -3.87 12.94 -23.21
CA PRO A 775 -4.91 13.31 -22.25
C PRO A 775 -4.94 14.81 -21.96
N GLN A 776 -3.79 15.43 -21.71
CA GLN A 776 -3.70 16.87 -21.42
C GLN A 776 -4.20 17.75 -22.57
N GLN A 777 -3.91 17.37 -23.82
CA GLN A 777 -4.35 18.13 -24.99
C GLN A 777 -5.85 17.99 -25.21
N VAL A 778 -6.38 16.79 -25.06
CA VAL A 778 -7.82 16.55 -25.16
C VAL A 778 -8.57 17.28 -24.05
N ALA A 779 -8.10 17.21 -22.80
CA ALA A 779 -8.63 18.01 -21.69
C ALA A 779 -8.60 19.51 -21.99
N SER A 780 -7.52 20.01 -22.58
CA SER A 780 -7.42 21.42 -22.99
C SER A 780 -8.43 21.78 -24.08
N ARG A 781 -8.65 20.91 -25.07
CA ARG A 781 -9.66 21.10 -26.12
C ARG A 781 -11.08 21.09 -25.57
N ILE A 782 -11.37 20.17 -24.65
CA ILE A 782 -12.63 20.10 -23.90
C ILE A 782 -12.90 21.43 -23.20
N ASN A 783 -11.91 21.94 -22.46
CA ASN A 783 -12.04 23.20 -21.72
C ASN A 783 -12.07 24.45 -22.61
N GLN A 784 -11.63 24.36 -23.86
CA GLN A 784 -11.68 25.43 -24.87
C GLN A 784 -12.97 25.43 -25.69
N ASP A 785 -13.75 24.34 -25.65
CA ASP A 785 -15.03 24.29 -26.36
C ASP A 785 -15.99 25.36 -25.80
N PRO A 786 -16.54 26.26 -26.64
CA PRO A 786 -17.38 27.35 -26.16
C PRO A 786 -18.63 26.91 -25.42
N THR A 787 -19.20 25.76 -25.79
CA THR A 787 -20.41 25.22 -25.16
C THR A 787 -20.07 24.64 -23.80
N ILE A 788 -19.04 23.80 -23.72
CA ILE A 788 -18.58 23.17 -22.48
C ILE A 788 -18.09 24.24 -21.50
N SER A 789 -17.26 25.18 -21.96
CA SER A 789 -16.71 26.25 -21.12
C SER A 789 -17.80 27.16 -20.53
N ARG A 790 -18.81 27.52 -21.34
CA ARG A 790 -19.97 28.28 -20.86
C ARG A 790 -20.75 27.50 -19.81
N ASP A 791 -21.07 26.25 -20.10
CA ASP A 791 -21.88 25.42 -19.20
C ASP A 791 -21.12 25.14 -17.89
N PHE A 792 -19.82 24.86 -17.94
CA PHE A 792 -18.97 24.75 -16.75
C PHE A 792 -18.96 26.04 -15.93
N THR A 793 -18.85 27.20 -16.56
CA THR A 793 -18.89 28.50 -15.85
C THR A 793 -20.24 28.74 -15.17
N LEU A 794 -21.35 28.30 -15.79
CA LEU A 794 -22.70 28.45 -15.23
C LEU A 794 -22.98 27.44 -14.11
N LEU A 795 -22.57 26.19 -14.30
CA LEU A 795 -22.83 25.06 -13.40
C LEU A 795 -21.86 25.01 -12.21
N HIS A 796 -20.65 25.55 -12.38
CA HIS A 796 -19.63 25.67 -11.34
C HIS A 796 -19.72 27.08 -10.71
N SER A 797 -20.69 27.26 -9.81
CA SER A 797 -21.03 28.55 -9.22
C SER A 797 -21.39 28.43 -7.73
N THR A 798 -21.76 29.54 -7.07
CA THR A 798 -22.10 29.52 -5.64
C THR A 798 -23.29 28.60 -5.37
N GLY A 799 -23.04 27.44 -4.75
CA GLY A 799 -24.05 26.42 -4.43
C GLY A 799 -23.93 25.11 -5.21
N SER A 800 -23.19 25.10 -6.32
CA SER A 800 -23.00 23.92 -7.18
C SER A 800 -21.56 23.84 -7.71
N GLN A 801 -20.99 22.65 -7.70
CA GLN A 801 -19.65 22.38 -8.18
C GLN A 801 -19.69 21.35 -9.30
N VAL A 802 -19.14 21.72 -10.45
CA VAL A 802 -18.81 20.75 -11.52
C VAL A 802 -17.58 19.97 -11.09
N GLN A 803 -17.67 18.65 -11.17
CA GLN A 803 -16.56 17.73 -11.01
C GLN A 803 -16.36 16.96 -12.31
N GLN A 804 -15.15 17.03 -12.85
CA GLN A 804 -14.75 16.25 -14.02
C GLN A 804 -14.29 14.87 -13.56
N GLY A 805 -14.69 13.85 -14.30
CA GLY A 805 -14.23 12.49 -14.10
C GLY A 805 -12.80 12.27 -14.59
N ASN A 806 -12.35 11.02 -14.49
CA ASN A 806 -11.09 10.61 -15.08
C ASN A 806 -11.23 10.57 -16.60
N LEU A 807 -10.33 11.26 -17.30
CA LEU A 807 -10.23 11.20 -18.75
C LEU A 807 -9.63 9.85 -19.17
N LEU A 808 -10.48 8.92 -19.59
CA LEU A 808 -10.08 7.59 -20.05
C LEU A 808 -9.69 7.64 -21.53
N VAL A 809 -8.60 6.96 -21.88
CA VAL A 809 -8.11 6.82 -23.26
C VAL A 809 -8.31 5.38 -23.69
N VAL A 810 -9.37 5.13 -24.45
CA VAL A 810 -9.79 3.77 -24.82
C VAL A 810 -9.53 3.53 -26.30
N PRO A 811 -8.66 2.56 -26.67
CA PRO A 811 -8.48 2.17 -28.07
C PRO A 811 -9.75 1.48 -28.60
N ILE A 812 -10.27 1.95 -29.73
CA ILE A 812 -11.40 1.33 -30.44
C ILE A 812 -11.08 1.27 -31.94
N GLY A 813 -11.15 0.07 -32.52
CA GLY A 813 -10.73 -0.15 -33.90
C GLY A 813 -9.26 0.24 -34.08
N ASN A 814 -8.99 1.23 -34.94
CA ASN A 814 -7.67 1.83 -35.11
C ASN A 814 -7.64 3.33 -34.75
N SER A 815 -8.47 3.72 -33.77
CA SER A 815 -8.61 5.07 -33.24
C SER A 815 -8.56 5.09 -31.71
N PHE A 816 -8.49 6.28 -31.13
CA PHE A 816 -8.65 6.51 -29.70
C PHE A 816 -9.95 7.24 -29.43
N LEU A 817 -10.77 6.65 -28.56
CA LEU A 817 -11.90 7.31 -27.94
C LEU A 817 -11.45 7.88 -26.59
N TYR A 818 -11.55 9.18 -26.45
CA TYR A 818 -11.35 9.85 -25.16
C TYR A 818 -12.72 10.03 -24.52
N PHE A 819 -12.84 9.58 -23.29
CA PHE A 819 -14.11 9.54 -22.58
C PHE A 819 -13.96 10.20 -21.22
N GLU A 820 -14.85 11.14 -20.89
CA GLU A 820 -14.85 11.85 -19.62
C GLU A 820 -16.30 12.10 -19.13
N PRO A 821 -16.69 11.55 -17.97
CA PRO A 821 -17.98 11.86 -17.36
C PRO A 821 -17.91 13.20 -16.61
N VAL A 822 -19.03 13.91 -16.54
CA VAL A 822 -19.15 15.18 -15.81
C VAL A 822 -20.27 15.08 -14.78
N TYR A 823 -19.89 15.29 -13.52
CA TYR A 823 -20.78 15.27 -12.38
C TYR A 823 -21.09 16.69 -11.91
N LEU A 824 -22.30 16.85 -11.38
CA LEU A 824 -22.74 18.05 -10.69
C LEU A 824 -23.04 17.69 -9.24
N ARG A 825 -22.49 18.46 -8.32
CA ARG A 825 -22.70 18.26 -6.88
C ARG A 825 -23.04 19.58 -6.21
N ALA A 826 -23.98 19.58 -5.27
CA ALA A 826 -24.18 20.74 -4.39
C ALA A 826 -22.92 20.98 -3.54
N THR A 827 -22.58 22.23 -3.25
CA THR A 827 -21.39 22.57 -2.42
C THR A 827 -21.55 22.21 -0.94
N THR A 828 -22.70 21.64 -0.54
CA THR A 828 -22.94 21.17 0.82
C THR A 828 -22.36 19.77 1.03
N ALA A 829 -22.07 19.43 2.28
CA ALA A 829 -21.55 18.11 2.63
C ALA A 829 -22.51 16.95 2.26
N THR A 830 -23.80 17.24 2.07
CA THR A 830 -24.84 16.27 1.69
C THR A 830 -25.14 16.25 0.18
N GLY A 831 -24.40 17.01 -0.64
CA GLY A 831 -24.60 16.99 -2.09
C GLY A 831 -24.23 15.63 -2.66
N ILE A 832 -25.19 14.97 -3.31
CA ILE A 832 -24.97 13.72 -4.05
C ILE A 832 -24.41 14.09 -5.43
N PRO A 833 -23.26 13.54 -5.85
CA PRO A 833 -22.78 13.72 -7.21
C PRO A 833 -23.73 13.07 -8.22
N GLU A 834 -24.23 13.87 -9.15
CA GLU A 834 -25.14 13.43 -10.20
C GLU A 834 -24.43 13.51 -11.56
N LEU A 835 -24.43 12.43 -12.32
CA LEU A 835 -23.95 12.45 -13.70
C LEU A 835 -24.89 13.31 -14.55
N LYS A 836 -24.38 14.44 -15.08
CA LYS A 836 -25.19 15.33 -15.92
C LYS A 836 -24.83 15.25 -17.39
N LYS A 837 -23.55 15.01 -17.69
CA LYS A 837 -23.05 15.06 -19.07
C LYS A 837 -21.97 14.02 -19.30
N VAL A 838 -21.84 13.62 -20.55
CA VAL A 838 -20.79 12.74 -21.04
C VAL A 838 -20.05 13.49 -22.15
N ILE A 839 -18.73 13.54 -22.03
CA ILE A 839 -17.86 14.10 -23.04
C ILE A 839 -17.17 12.94 -23.76
N LEU A 840 -17.28 12.95 -25.09
CA LEU A 840 -16.48 12.09 -25.95
C LEU A 840 -15.63 12.96 -26.86
N ALA A 841 -14.40 12.54 -27.11
CA ALA A 841 -13.56 13.15 -28.12
C ALA A 841 -12.83 12.10 -28.93
N ASP A 842 -12.51 12.45 -30.16
CA ASP A 842 -11.53 11.76 -31.00
C ASP A 842 -10.44 12.76 -31.43
N GLN A 843 -9.62 12.41 -32.43
CA GLN A 843 -8.60 13.32 -32.94
C GLN A 843 -9.18 14.59 -33.58
N THR A 844 -10.44 14.63 -33.96
CA THR A 844 -11.06 15.71 -34.74
C THR A 844 -12.18 16.43 -34.00
N ASN A 845 -13.05 15.71 -33.31
CA ASN A 845 -14.31 16.21 -32.76
C ASN A 845 -14.32 16.09 -31.24
N VAL A 846 -15.02 17.02 -30.59
CA VAL A 846 -15.40 16.95 -29.19
C VAL A 846 -16.92 17.01 -29.14
N VAL A 847 -17.53 16.08 -28.42
CA VAL A 847 -18.96 15.91 -28.28
C VAL A 847 -19.32 16.02 -26.81
N TYR A 848 -20.40 16.74 -26.54
CA TYR A 848 -20.91 17.00 -25.20
C TYR A 848 -22.41 16.73 -25.17
N ALA A 849 -22.81 15.61 -24.58
CA ALA A 849 -24.19 15.14 -24.61
C ALA A 849 -24.70 14.73 -23.22
N ASN A 850 -26.00 14.45 -23.10
CA ASN A 850 -26.60 14.05 -21.83
C ASN A 850 -26.43 12.56 -21.54
N THR A 851 -26.25 11.75 -22.58
CA THR A 851 -26.09 10.29 -22.46
C THR A 851 -24.91 9.80 -23.30
N LEU A 852 -24.32 8.68 -22.88
CA LEU A 852 -23.24 8.03 -23.64
C LEU A 852 -23.69 7.65 -25.05
N GLN A 853 -24.91 7.12 -25.19
CA GLN A 853 -25.45 6.72 -26.50
C GLN A 853 -25.61 7.91 -27.45
N GLU A 854 -26.12 9.05 -26.96
CA GLU A 854 -26.23 10.28 -27.73
C GLU A 854 -24.84 10.81 -28.12
N ALA A 855 -23.88 10.80 -27.19
CA ALA A 855 -22.51 11.23 -27.45
C ALA A 855 -21.87 10.39 -28.56
N ILE A 856 -22.05 9.07 -28.54
CA ILE A 856 -21.52 8.17 -29.56
C ILE A 856 -22.13 8.47 -30.92
N GLN A 857 -23.47 8.59 -31.00
CA GLN A 857 -24.17 8.86 -32.26
C GLN A 857 -23.76 10.19 -32.90
N GLN A 858 -23.54 11.22 -32.07
CA GLN A 858 -23.03 12.52 -32.50
C GLN A 858 -21.56 12.41 -32.95
N LEU A 859 -20.72 11.63 -32.26
CA LEU A 859 -19.30 11.49 -32.58
C LEU A 859 -19.07 10.76 -33.91
N VAL A 860 -19.74 9.62 -34.13
CA VAL A 860 -19.55 8.83 -35.37
C VAL A 860 -20.39 9.33 -36.55
N GLY A 861 -21.14 10.42 -36.39
CA GLY A 861 -21.94 11.01 -37.46
C GLY A 861 -23.16 10.17 -37.89
N THR A 862 -23.61 9.20 -37.09
CA THR A 862 -24.90 8.50 -37.29
C THR A 862 -26.08 9.25 -36.73
N SER A 863 -25.90 10.52 -36.36
CA SER A 863 -27.01 11.45 -36.26
C SER A 863 -27.73 11.48 -37.60
N THR A 864 -28.75 10.63 -37.77
CA THR A 864 -29.97 11.14 -38.36
C THR A 864 -30.33 12.32 -37.48
N ALA A 865 -29.98 13.53 -37.94
CA ALA A 865 -30.78 14.67 -37.59
C ALA A 865 -32.24 14.20 -37.68
N PRO A 866 -33.13 14.55 -36.73
CA PRO A 866 -34.55 14.47 -37.04
C PRO A 866 -34.68 15.07 -38.44
N PRO A 867 -35.32 14.36 -39.39
CA PRO A 867 -35.27 14.73 -40.81
C PRO A 867 -35.44 16.24 -40.85
N PRO A 868 -34.56 17.01 -41.54
CA PRO A 868 -34.75 18.44 -41.61
C PRO A 868 -36.21 18.60 -41.95
N THR A 869 -36.97 19.22 -41.05
CA THR A 869 -38.31 19.62 -41.43
C THR A 869 -38.03 20.58 -42.57
N ASN A 870 -38.13 20.09 -43.80
CA ASN A 870 -38.15 20.87 -45.03
C ASN A 870 -39.46 21.68 -45.08
N GLN A 871 -39.95 22.10 -43.92
CA GLN A 871 -40.74 23.29 -43.79
C GLN A 871 -39.78 24.38 -43.34
N PRO A 872 -39.52 25.38 -44.21
CA PRO A 872 -38.93 26.63 -43.77
C PRO A 872 -39.67 27.10 -42.51
N PRO A 873 -39.00 27.72 -41.52
CA PRO A 873 -39.72 28.40 -40.45
C PRO A 873 -40.79 29.29 -41.11
N PRO A 874 -42.07 29.24 -40.68
CA PRO A 874 -43.08 30.08 -41.29
C PRO A 874 -42.58 31.52 -41.21
N ILE A 875 -42.39 32.13 -42.36
CA ILE A 875 -42.03 33.54 -42.45
C ILE A 875 -43.18 34.29 -41.78
N VAL A 876 -42.95 34.77 -40.56
CA VAL A 876 -43.91 35.62 -39.87
C VAL A 876 -43.91 36.95 -40.61
N THR A 877 -44.77 37.05 -41.62
CA THR A 877 -45.01 38.32 -42.30
C THR A 877 -45.68 39.29 -41.32
N PRO A 878 -45.54 40.61 -41.52
CA PRO A 878 -46.24 41.61 -40.69
C PRO A 878 -47.76 41.37 -40.60
N ALA A 879 -48.36 40.76 -41.63
CA ALA A 879 -49.76 40.35 -41.64
C ALA A 879 -50.06 39.23 -40.62
N VAL A 880 -49.20 38.20 -40.54
CA VAL A 880 -49.36 37.09 -39.57
C VAL A 880 -49.14 37.57 -38.13
N LEU A 881 -48.20 38.49 -37.90
CA LEU A 881 -47.97 39.08 -36.57
C LEU A 881 -49.19 39.90 -36.10
N THR A 882 -49.83 40.62 -37.03
CA THR A 882 -51.06 41.37 -36.74
C THR A 882 -52.20 40.41 -36.39
N GLN A 883 -52.32 39.30 -37.12
CA GLN A 883 -53.33 38.26 -36.86
C GLN A 883 -53.13 37.55 -35.52
N ILE A 884 -51.88 37.27 -35.13
CA ILE A 884 -51.55 36.71 -33.80
C ILE A 884 -51.92 37.69 -32.70
N THR A 885 -51.59 38.97 -32.87
CA THR A 885 -51.88 40.02 -31.87
C THR A 885 -53.39 40.22 -31.69
N ASP A 886 -54.15 40.15 -32.78
CA ASP A 886 -55.61 40.24 -32.76
C ASP A 886 -56.25 39.03 -32.06
N LEU A 887 -55.79 37.81 -32.36
CA LEU A 887 -56.27 36.60 -31.68
C LEU A 887 -55.92 36.60 -30.18
N VAL A 888 -54.74 37.08 -29.78
CA VAL A 888 -54.38 37.25 -28.36
C VAL A 888 -55.29 38.28 -27.69
N THR A 889 -55.64 39.36 -28.39
CA THR A 889 -56.58 40.37 -27.87
C THR A 889 -57.97 39.78 -27.67
N GLN A 890 -58.48 39.03 -28.66
CA GLN A 890 -59.77 38.34 -28.57
C GLN A 890 -59.79 37.28 -27.45
N ALA A 891 -58.73 36.48 -27.32
CA ALA A 891 -58.61 35.48 -26.24
C ALA A 891 -58.70 36.13 -24.86
N ASN A 892 -58.01 37.27 -24.65
CA ASN A 892 -58.05 38.00 -23.39
C ASN A 892 -59.43 38.61 -23.11
N GLN A 893 -60.16 39.05 -24.15
CA GLN A 893 -61.53 39.55 -24.01
C GLN A 893 -62.50 38.45 -23.58
N HIS A 894 -62.47 37.29 -24.26
CA HIS A 894 -63.31 36.14 -23.90
C HIS A 894 -62.94 35.57 -22.53
N TYR A 895 -61.65 35.50 -22.20
CA TYR A 895 -61.21 35.07 -20.87
C TYR A 895 -61.70 36.01 -19.75
N LYS A 896 -61.65 37.33 -19.99
CA LYS A 896 -62.19 38.31 -19.05
C LYS A 896 -63.71 38.18 -18.90
N ALA A 897 -64.43 38.03 -20.00
CA ALA A 897 -65.89 37.84 -20.00
C ALA A 897 -66.29 36.55 -19.26
N ALA A 898 -65.55 35.46 -19.47
CA ALA A 898 -65.70 34.22 -18.71
C ALA A 898 -65.50 34.48 -17.21
N TYR A 899 -64.42 35.14 -16.84
CA TYR A 899 -64.11 35.42 -15.44
C TYR A 899 -65.16 36.32 -14.75
N ASP A 900 -65.71 37.32 -15.47
CA ASP A 900 -66.78 38.18 -14.98
C ASP A 900 -68.14 37.46 -14.92
N ALA A 901 -68.39 36.47 -15.78
CA ALA A 901 -69.55 35.57 -15.69
C ALA A 901 -69.43 34.63 -14.48
N LEU A 902 -68.24 34.08 -14.24
CA LEU A 902 -67.94 33.23 -13.08
C LEU A 902 -68.17 33.98 -11.76
N LYS A 903 -67.74 35.25 -11.66
CA LYS A 903 -67.99 36.10 -10.49
C LYS A 903 -69.48 36.34 -10.20
N ARG A 904 -70.32 36.30 -11.23
CA ARG A 904 -71.78 36.49 -11.11
C ARG A 904 -72.54 35.16 -10.96
N GLY A 905 -71.83 34.04 -10.91
CA GLY A 905 -72.42 32.69 -10.80
C GLY A 905 -73.11 32.20 -12.09
N ASP A 906 -72.86 32.84 -13.23
CA ASP A 906 -73.41 32.46 -14.53
C ASP A 906 -72.49 31.43 -15.23
N PHE A 907 -72.67 30.16 -14.84
CA PHE A 907 -71.84 29.06 -15.32
C PHE A 907 -72.06 28.73 -16.80
N ALA A 908 -73.23 29.05 -17.37
CA ALA A 908 -73.52 28.80 -18.77
C ALA A 908 -72.74 29.78 -19.66
N THR A 909 -72.76 31.07 -19.31
CA THR A 909 -71.95 32.07 -20.01
C THR A 909 -70.45 31.83 -19.82
N TYR A 910 -70.02 31.44 -18.61
CA TYR A 910 -68.62 31.06 -18.36
C TYR A 910 -68.15 29.92 -19.28
N ALA A 911 -68.93 28.84 -19.40
CA ALA A 911 -68.57 27.70 -20.23
C ALA A 911 -68.46 28.07 -21.71
N ASN A 912 -69.40 28.88 -22.22
CA ASN A 912 -69.39 29.34 -23.61
C ASN A 912 -68.20 30.26 -23.91
N GLU A 913 -67.89 31.19 -23.01
CA GLU A 913 -66.75 32.10 -23.17
C GLU A 913 -65.41 31.36 -23.08
N MET A 914 -65.28 30.37 -22.18
CA MET A 914 -64.08 29.52 -22.10
C MET A 914 -63.93 28.60 -23.31
N ALA A 915 -65.02 28.13 -23.91
CA ALA A 915 -64.97 27.39 -25.18
C ALA A 915 -64.42 28.28 -26.31
N ALA A 916 -64.87 29.54 -26.39
CA ALA A 916 -64.34 30.51 -27.34
C ALA A 916 -62.85 30.80 -27.14
N VAL A 917 -62.36 30.87 -25.89
CA VAL A 917 -60.92 30.95 -25.60
C VAL A 917 -60.18 29.72 -26.13
N GLY A 918 -60.72 28.52 -25.90
CA GLY A 918 -60.16 27.27 -26.42
C GLY A 918 -60.01 27.27 -27.94
N ASP A 919 -61.05 27.69 -28.66
CA ASP A 919 -61.04 27.79 -30.13
C ASP A 919 -60.01 28.80 -30.64
N ILE A 920 -59.86 29.94 -29.95
CA ILE A 920 -58.86 30.97 -30.30
C ILE A 920 -57.44 30.47 -30.06
N LEU A 921 -57.21 29.74 -28.96
CA LEU A 921 -55.91 29.12 -28.66
C LEU A 921 -55.54 28.06 -29.70
N GLN A 922 -56.51 27.28 -30.21
CA GLN A 922 -56.27 26.36 -31.33
C GLN A 922 -55.91 27.10 -32.62
N LYS A 923 -56.56 28.23 -32.92
CA LYS A 923 -56.20 29.09 -34.07
C LYS A 923 -54.81 29.69 -33.91
N LEU A 924 -54.42 30.08 -32.69
CA LEU A 924 -53.07 30.56 -32.38
C LEU A 924 -52.03 29.45 -32.57
N GLN A 925 -52.29 28.24 -32.08
CA GLN A 925 -51.42 27.07 -32.27
C GLN A 925 -51.25 26.70 -33.75
N ALA A 926 -52.33 26.80 -34.53
CA ALA A 926 -52.27 26.59 -35.99
C ALA A 926 -51.41 27.64 -36.71
N LEU A 927 -51.34 28.87 -36.19
CA LEU A 927 -50.51 29.96 -36.73
C LEU A 927 -49.06 29.91 -36.25
N THR A 928 -48.77 29.36 -35.07
CA THR A 928 -47.42 29.27 -34.48
C THR A 928 -46.73 27.92 -34.66
N GLY A 929 -47.43 26.92 -35.24
CA GLY A 929 -46.83 25.66 -35.67
C GLY A 929 -46.62 24.61 -34.57
N THR A 930 -47.20 24.79 -33.38
CA THR A 930 -47.12 23.79 -32.29
C THR A 930 -48.36 22.90 -32.29
N THR A 931 -48.30 21.75 -32.95
CA THR A 931 -49.35 20.71 -32.84
C THR A 931 -49.06 19.81 -31.63
N SER A 932 -49.99 19.73 -30.68
CA SER A 932 -50.06 18.64 -29.71
C SER A 932 -51.20 17.70 -30.10
N THR A 933 -50.88 16.41 -30.23
CA THR A 933 -51.87 15.35 -30.49
C THR A 933 -52.77 15.17 -29.26
N PRO A 934 -54.11 15.15 -29.38
CA PRO A 934 -54.98 14.93 -28.23
C PRO A 934 -54.95 13.46 -27.80
N THR A 935 -54.53 13.20 -26.56
CA THR A 935 -54.76 11.95 -25.82
C THR A 935 -56.27 11.76 -25.60
N GLY A 936 -56.79 10.60 -26.02
CA GLY A 936 -58.21 10.26 -25.90
C GLY A 936 -58.73 10.31 -24.47
N SER A 937 -59.92 10.90 -24.30
CA SER A 937 -60.66 10.88 -23.04
C SER A 937 -61.21 9.48 -22.73
N PRO A 938 -61.17 9.00 -21.47
CA PRO A 938 -61.87 7.80 -21.07
C PRO A 938 -63.39 8.06 -20.99
N SER A 939 -64.18 7.13 -21.55
CA SER A 939 -65.64 7.12 -21.44
C SER A 939 -66.11 7.07 -19.97
N PRO A 940 -67.20 7.78 -19.60
CA PRO A 940 -67.77 7.70 -18.27
C PRO A 940 -68.54 6.40 -18.06
N SER A 941 -68.20 5.67 -16.99
CA SER A 941 -68.95 4.53 -16.48
C SER A 941 -70.24 5.01 -15.78
N ALA A 942 -71.32 4.23 -15.93
CA ALA A 942 -72.66 4.56 -15.46
C ALA A 942 -72.77 4.61 -13.93
N SER A 943 -73.53 5.59 -13.42
CA SER A 943 -73.84 5.78 -11.99
C SER A 943 -74.67 4.63 -11.39
N PRO A 944 -74.42 4.21 -10.13
CA PRO A 944 -75.38 3.46 -9.33
C PRO A 944 -76.41 4.37 -8.66
N ARG A 945 -77.64 3.87 -8.59
CA ARG A 945 -78.85 4.48 -7.98
C ARG A 945 -78.77 4.47 -6.43
N PRO A 946 -79.36 5.46 -5.73
CA PRO A 946 -79.25 5.55 -4.26
C PRO A 946 -80.25 4.63 -3.54
N SER A 947 -79.82 4.03 -2.44
CA SER A 947 -80.69 3.43 -1.41
C SER A 947 -80.47 4.17 -0.09
N ALA A 948 -81.59 4.53 0.55
CA ALA A 948 -81.68 5.38 1.73
C ALA A 948 -81.14 4.73 3.02
N SER A 949 -80.68 5.60 3.94
CA SER A 949 -80.29 5.36 5.34
C SER A 949 -81.49 4.87 6.20
N PRO A 950 -81.30 4.48 7.49
CA PRO A 950 -80.64 5.28 8.54
C PRO A 950 -79.22 4.84 8.91
#